data_AF-A0A951U656-F1
#
_entry.id   AF-A0A951U656-F1
#
_cell.length_a   1.000
_cell.length_b   1.000
_cell.length_c   1.000
_cell.angle_alpha   90.00
_cell.angle_beta   90.00
_cell.angle_gamma   90.00
#
_symmetry.space_group_name_H-M   'P 1'
#
loop_
_entity.id
_entity.type
_entity.pdbx_description
1 polymer ?
#
loop_
_entity_poly.entity_id
_entity_poly.type
_entity_poly.pdbx_seq_one_letter_code
_entity_poly.pdbx_strand_id
1 'polypeptide(L)'
;MSATGMTVVLAALMGGGAGTLGAMLLFNQRHKQIKQRFQQVRQEIDGLLQTRTRTAPDAKIDPEIFETLERLHQTMQATQDSILQVKQDQKQVQKQLQGEVGGLRKEFNQLRASMPSTERQADIQAEIAALKQRLDQLTVSLAAATPKQIGLPSKPSSLPPATPPASLAGVSPKLTAADPGLENVEEAINWLAAHSVRVESYHQPDPQIDALFNRFALELGNHYSSLAALNKQIKFNAAKGTRFVFSLADRAQYSQNDIKNCTQFCSRLHDASLLSFYRYDRTSKSIQAALHRRDDLTAFFMGKWFERFVYRKVADFLNAQGLAYKCLMNAQVRFANQDRYELDFLFLVEGQPVWIECKTSAGQNTNYLAKYSDHAELLGIPKLRALLVILDIEKPQATEWTSLWGIRAVTKDDLIPALREALAAPQAQSPQPEQSSALTAAATPILRLVKRSEPPVSTSPVPDRPAAQLDDSLITDQLKALLVKRSLPPHPDHRMAVIQALIKLFGEESYQPANFKQIKDTLAERLQLAKGRVQDILKAISRSGCFLGEDGKTISTFSEPVVELLSSDPDWLESQCVERYAAIALSIDPDYFTQSQHRQAFQKVVGSTVPDAAVLEQLSADLQSLSQSETEVEAEEAAS
;
A
#
# COMPACT_ATOMS: atom_id res chain seq x y z
N MET A 1 -6.87 -28.46 -41.59
CA MET A 1 -6.07 -27.23 -41.57
C MET A 1 -5.46 -27.09 -40.18
N SER A 2 -4.18 -26.74 -40.10
CA SER A 2 -3.36 -26.86 -38.88
C SER A 2 -3.78 -25.92 -37.75
N ALA A 3 -3.48 -26.34 -36.51
CA ALA A 3 -3.65 -25.55 -35.28
C ALA A 3 -3.00 -24.15 -35.34
N THR A 4 -2.06 -23.94 -36.26
CA THR A 4 -1.44 -22.65 -36.58
C THR A 4 -2.45 -21.61 -37.08
N GLY A 5 -3.52 -22.01 -37.78
CA GLY A 5 -4.57 -21.10 -38.25
C GLY A 5 -5.45 -20.55 -37.13
N MET A 6 -5.61 -21.28 -36.02
CA MET A 6 -6.41 -20.86 -34.87
C MET A 6 -5.65 -19.89 -33.96
N THR A 7 -4.33 -20.06 -33.83
CA THR A 7 -3.46 -19.18 -33.04
C THR A 7 -3.34 -17.79 -33.68
N VAL A 8 -3.32 -17.71 -35.02
CA VAL A 8 -3.30 -16.41 -35.75
C VAL A 8 -4.63 -15.66 -35.62
N VAL A 9 -5.76 -16.38 -35.49
CA VAL A 9 -7.08 -15.75 -35.31
C VAL A 9 -7.29 -15.26 -33.87
N LEU A 10 -6.76 -15.98 -32.86
CA LEU A 10 -6.74 -15.48 -31.48
C LEU A 10 -5.77 -14.30 -31.30
N ALA A 11 -4.61 -14.33 -31.97
CA ALA A 11 -3.66 -13.23 -31.97
C ALA A 11 -4.21 -11.98 -32.69
N ALA A 12 -5.02 -12.15 -33.74
CA ALA A 12 -5.67 -11.03 -34.44
C ALA A 12 -6.87 -10.43 -33.68
N LEU A 13 -7.57 -11.22 -32.85
CA LEU A 13 -8.65 -10.73 -31.99
C LEU A 13 -8.13 -10.07 -30.70
N MET A 14 -6.97 -10.50 -30.20
CA MET A 14 -6.27 -9.88 -29.07
C MET A 14 -5.36 -8.72 -29.52
N GLY A 15 -4.96 -8.71 -30.79
CA GLY A 15 -4.16 -7.69 -31.45
C GLY A 15 -5.00 -6.71 -32.26
N GLY A 16 -5.88 -5.96 -31.60
CA GLY A 16 -6.34 -4.68 -32.15
C GLY A 16 -5.17 -3.71 -32.15
N GLY A 17 -4.27 -3.84 -33.13
CA GLY A 17 -2.89 -3.33 -33.07
C GLY A 17 -2.56 -2.14 -33.97
N ALA A 18 -3.49 -1.66 -34.81
CA ALA A 18 -3.18 -0.53 -35.72
C ALA A 18 -4.10 0.68 -35.51
N GLY A 19 -5.42 0.50 -35.48
CA GLY A 19 -6.38 1.61 -35.38
C GLY A 19 -6.47 2.25 -33.98
N THR A 20 -6.49 1.41 -32.94
CA THR A 20 -6.46 1.82 -31.52
C THR A 20 -5.15 2.50 -31.14
N LEU A 21 -4.03 2.01 -31.68
CA LEU A 21 -2.69 2.62 -31.53
C LEU A 21 -2.62 3.97 -32.24
N GLY A 22 -3.21 4.12 -33.44
CA GLY A 22 -3.30 5.40 -34.16
C GLY A 22 -4.14 6.45 -33.43
N ALA A 23 -5.32 6.07 -32.92
CA ALA A 23 -6.17 6.95 -32.13
C ALA A 23 -5.53 7.32 -30.77
N MET A 24 -4.86 6.37 -30.10
CA MET A 24 -4.07 6.64 -28.89
C MET A 24 -2.86 7.54 -29.18
N LEU A 25 -2.19 7.38 -30.32
CA LEU A 25 -1.05 8.21 -30.73
C LEU A 25 -1.48 9.65 -30.98
N LEU A 26 -2.58 9.87 -31.71
CA LEU A 26 -3.15 11.20 -31.95
C LEU A 26 -3.66 11.84 -30.65
N PHE A 27 -4.28 11.06 -29.77
CA PHE A 27 -4.71 11.51 -28.45
C PHE A 27 -3.53 11.90 -27.56
N ASN A 28 -2.47 11.09 -27.52
CA ASN A 28 -1.23 11.37 -26.79
C ASN A 28 -0.52 12.60 -27.36
N GLN A 29 -0.53 12.79 -28.68
CA GLN A 29 0.05 13.95 -29.34
C GLN A 29 -0.72 15.24 -28.99
N ARG A 30 -2.05 15.20 -29.00
CA ARG A 30 -2.90 16.34 -28.60
C ARG A 30 -2.75 16.66 -27.12
N HIS A 31 -2.70 15.64 -26.26
CA HIS A 31 -2.45 15.81 -24.82
C HIS A 31 -1.06 16.40 -24.55
N LYS A 32 -0.04 16.00 -25.32
CA LYS A 32 1.31 16.58 -25.25
C LYS A 32 1.33 18.05 -25.67
N GLN A 33 0.64 18.41 -26.77
CA GLN A 33 0.51 19.80 -27.22
C GLN A 33 -0.20 20.69 -26.19
N ILE A 34 -1.27 20.19 -25.57
CA ILE A 34 -2.01 20.93 -24.53
C ILE A 34 -1.16 21.12 -23.27
N LYS A 35 -0.40 20.09 -22.84
CA LYS A 35 0.54 20.21 -21.72
C LYS A 35 1.66 21.22 -22.00
N GLN A 36 2.21 21.22 -23.22
CA GLN A 36 3.23 22.19 -23.63
C GLN A 36 2.69 23.62 -23.61
N ARG A 37 1.45 23.83 -24.06
CA ARG A 37 0.80 25.15 -24.02
C ARG A 37 0.56 25.61 -22.59
N PHE A 38 0.13 24.72 -21.70
CA PHE A 38 -0.05 25.02 -20.28
C PHE A 38 1.28 25.43 -19.61
N GLN A 39 2.38 24.76 -19.95
CA GLN A 39 3.72 25.12 -19.46
C GLN A 39 4.18 26.48 -19.99
N GLN A 40 3.95 26.80 -21.26
CA GLN A 40 4.25 28.12 -21.81
C GLN A 40 3.48 29.25 -21.10
N VAL A 41 2.17 29.08 -20.92
CA VAL A 41 1.33 30.07 -20.23
C VAL A 41 1.80 30.29 -18.79
N ARG A 42 2.22 29.21 -18.10
CA ARG A 42 2.78 29.31 -16.76
C ARG A 42 4.11 30.08 -16.73
N GLN A 43 5.00 29.83 -17.68
CA GLN A 43 6.27 30.56 -17.82
C GLN A 43 6.04 32.05 -18.14
N GLU A 44 5.05 32.39 -18.95
CA GLU A 44 4.67 33.78 -19.23
C GLU A 44 4.16 34.49 -17.96
N ILE A 45 3.33 33.82 -17.14
CA ILE A 45 2.86 34.34 -15.85
C ILE A 45 4.03 34.54 -14.88
N ASP A 46 4.92 33.56 -14.75
CA ASP A 46 6.08 33.64 -13.86
C ASP A 46 7.03 34.77 -14.30
N GLY A 47 7.22 34.96 -15.61
CA GLY A 47 7.99 36.08 -16.17
C GLY A 47 7.38 37.45 -15.83
N LEU A 48 6.06 37.59 -15.98
CA LEU A 48 5.34 38.82 -15.63
C LEU A 48 5.43 39.14 -14.12
N LEU A 49 5.32 38.13 -13.27
CA LEU A 49 5.48 38.26 -11.82
C LEU A 49 6.91 38.65 -11.41
N GLN A 50 7.93 38.17 -12.13
CA GLN A 50 9.33 38.54 -11.89
C GLN A 50 9.67 39.97 -12.35
N THR A 51 9.03 40.50 -13.39
CA THR A 51 9.16 41.93 -13.74
C THR A 51 8.61 42.84 -12.65
N ARG A 52 7.57 42.40 -11.91
CA ARG A 52 6.97 43.15 -10.80
C ARG A 52 7.86 43.25 -9.57
N THR A 53 8.65 42.24 -9.25
CA THR A 53 9.57 42.27 -8.10
C THR A 53 10.77 43.21 -8.30
N ARG A 54 10.99 43.72 -9.52
CA ARG A 54 12.05 44.72 -9.83
C ARG A 54 11.58 46.17 -9.82
N THR A 55 10.28 46.44 -9.87
CA THR A 55 9.70 47.80 -9.81
C THR A 55 8.97 48.00 -8.49
N ALA A 56 9.18 49.15 -7.85
CA ALA A 56 8.75 49.44 -6.47
C ALA A 56 7.29 48.99 -6.13
N PRO A 57 7.05 48.46 -4.91
CA PRO A 57 5.79 47.81 -4.52
C PRO A 57 4.55 48.72 -4.48
N ASP A 58 4.72 50.05 -4.56
CA ASP A 58 3.63 51.05 -4.46
C ASP A 58 3.22 51.69 -5.81
N ALA A 59 3.78 51.23 -6.94
CA ALA A 59 3.31 51.69 -8.25
C ALA A 59 1.91 51.09 -8.56
N LYS A 60 0.93 51.94 -8.88
CA LYS A 60 -0.37 51.50 -9.40
C LYS A 60 -0.14 50.53 -10.56
N ILE A 61 -0.76 49.34 -10.48
CA ILE A 61 -0.67 48.30 -11.50
C ILE A 61 -1.03 48.93 -12.84
N ASP A 62 -0.13 48.83 -13.82
CA ASP A 62 -0.40 49.23 -15.19
C ASP A 62 -1.65 48.47 -15.67
N PRO A 63 -2.73 49.17 -16.06
CA PRO A 63 -3.96 48.54 -16.55
C PRO A 63 -3.70 47.50 -17.63
N GLU A 64 -2.67 47.69 -18.45
CA GLU A 64 -2.31 46.78 -19.54
C GLU A 64 -1.75 45.42 -19.03
N ILE A 65 -1.04 45.42 -17.89
CA ILE A 65 -0.54 44.21 -17.24
C ILE A 65 -1.70 43.44 -16.59
N PHE A 66 -2.64 44.16 -15.95
CA PHE A 66 -3.82 43.53 -15.35
C PHE A 66 -4.69 42.86 -16.42
N GLU A 67 -4.93 43.55 -17.55
CA GLU A 67 -5.70 43.00 -18.67
C GLU A 67 -4.99 41.79 -19.30
N THR A 68 -3.66 41.80 -19.38
CA THR A 68 -2.85 40.68 -19.86
C THR A 68 -2.95 39.46 -18.93
N LEU A 69 -2.88 39.68 -17.61
CA LEU A 69 -3.04 38.61 -16.61
C LEU A 69 -4.44 38.00 -16.64
N GLU A 70 -5.47 38.83 -16.82
CA GLU A 70 -6.86 38.37 -16.92
C GLU A 70 -7.08 37.51 -18.18
N ARG A 71 -6.53 37.91 -19.33
CA ARG A 71 -6.54 37.09 -20.56
C ARG A 71 -5.78 35.78 -20.41
N LEU A 72 -4.64 35.77 -19.73
CA LEU A 72 -3.87 34.55 -19.43
C LEU A 72 -4.64 33.62 -18.49
N HIS A 73 -5.33 34.16 -17.48
CA HIS A 73 -6.17 33.39 -16.58
C HIS A 73 -7.35 32.74 -17.30
N GLN A 74 -8.05 33.48 -18.16
CA GLN A 74 -9.12 32.96 -19.00
C GLN A 74 -8.62 31.86 -19.96
N THR A 75 -7.44 32.06 -20.55
CA THR A 75 -6.81 31.06 -21.41
C THR A 75 -6.45 29.78 -20.65
N MET A 76 -5.96 29.92 -19.42
CA MET A 76 -5.65 28.79 -18.53
C MET A 76 -6.91 28.00 -18.18
N GLN A 77 -8.01 28.69 -17.82
CA GLN A 77 -9.30 28.06 -17.54
C GLN A 77 -9.84 27.30 -18.77
N ALA A 78 -9.87 27.93 -19.94
CA ALA A 78 -10.31 27.29 -21.18
C ALA A 78 -9.45 26.07 -21.56
N THR A 79 -8.14 26.13 -21.29
CA THR A 79 -7.23 25.00 -21.51
C THR A 79 -7.53 23.85 -20.53
N GLN A 80 -7.82 24.17 -19.26
CA GLN A 80 -8.17 23.20 -18.24
C GLN A 80 -9.51 22.50 -18.54
N ASP A 81 -10.50 23.25 -19.00
CA ASP A 81 -11.79 22.71 -19.43
C ASP A 81 -11.64 21.79 -20.65
N SER A 82 -10.77 22.18 -21.60
CA SER A 82 -10.44 21.34 -22.75
C SER A 82 -9.78 20.01 -22.35
N ILE A 83 -8.90 20.01 -21.35
CA ILE A 83 -8.31 18.77 -20.80
C ILE A 83 -9.40 17.90 -20.17
N LEU A 84 -10.32 18.51 -19.42
CA LEU A 84 -11.39 17.80 -18.75
C LEU A 84 -12.34 17.15 -19.77
N GLN A 85 -12.71 17.87 -20.82
CA GLN A 85 -13.56 17.38 -21.91
C GLN A 85 -12.90 16.20 -22.62
N VAL A 86 -11.61 16.31 -22.99
CA VAL A 86 -10.86 15.23 -23.63
C VAL A 86 -10.81 13.96 -22.78
N LYS A 87 -10.69 14.09 -21.44
CA LYS A 87 -10.75 12.95 -20.51
C LYS A 87 -12.14 12.33 -20.42
N GLN A 88 -13.20 13.14 -20.51
CA GLN A 88 -14.58 12.65 -20.51
C GLN A 88 -14.90 11.88 -21.79
N ASP A 89 -14.50 12.42 -22.94
CA ASP A 89 -14.65 11.78 -24.24
C ASP A 89 -13.92 10.43 -24.28
N GLN A 90 -12.69 10.37 -23.74
CA GLN A 90 -11.93 9.12 -23.62
C GLN A 90 -12.68 8.05 -22.82
N LYS A 91 -13.28 8.43 -21.68
CA LYS A 91 -14.06 7.51 -20.83
C LYS A 91 -15.33 7.03 -21.53
N GLN A 92 -15.99 7.91 -22.27
CA GLN A 92 -17.20 7.57 -23.02
C GLN A 92 -16.89 6.56 -24.14
N VAL A 93 -15.82 6.80 -24.90
CA VAL A 93 -15.35 5.88 -25.95
C VAL A 93 -14.95 4.53 -25.36
N GLN A 94 -14.22 4.52 -24.24
CA GLN A 94 -13.83 3.27 -23.57
C GLN A 94 -15.05 2.46 -23.08
N LYS A 95 -16.08 3.14 -22.57
CA LYS A 95 -17.32 2.50 -22.13
C LYS A 95 -18.11 1.93 -23.31
N GLN A 96 -18.17 2.65 -24.44
CA GLN A 96 -18.83 2.18 -25.65
C GLN A 96 -18.14 0.91 -26.21
N LEU A 97 -16.80 0.93 -26.30
CA LEU A 97 -16.01 -0.22 -26.73
C LEU A 97 -16.20 -1.43 -25.82
N GLN A 98 -16.22 -1.24 -24.50
CA GLN A 98 -16.49 -2.33 -23.56
C GLN A 98 -17.90 -2.92 -23.73
N GLY A 99 -18.89 -2.08 -24.05
CA GLY A 99 -20.25 -2.50 -24.35
C GLY A 99 -20.33 -3.35 -25.62
N GLU A 100 -19.70 -2.88 -26.71
CA GLU A 100 -19.67 -3.59 -27.99
C GLU A 100 -18.92 -4.92 -27.90
N VAL A 101 -17.77 -4.96 -27.24
CA VAL A 101 -17.03 -6.20 -26.97
C VAL A 101 -17.85 -7.17 -26.10
N GLY A 102 -18.57 -6.65 -25.12
CA GLY A 102 -19.48 -7.44 -24.30
C GLY A 102 -20.66 -8.03 -25.09
N GLY A 103 -21.20 -7.28 -26.05
CA GLY A 103 -22.24 -7.73 -26.98
C GLY A 103 -21.74 -8.84 -27.90
N LEU A 104 -20.60 -8.62 -28.57
CA LEU A 104 -19.98 -9.60 -29.46
C LEU A 104 -19.63 -10.90 -28.72
N ARG A 105 -19.17 -10.81 -27.47
CA ARG A 105 -18.87 -12.00 -26.65
C ARG A 105 -20.12 -12.80 -26.29
N LYS A 106 -21.26 -12.13 -26.08
CA LYS A 106 -22.55 -12.80 -25.84
C LYS A 106 -23.08 -13.47 -27.09
N GLU A 107 -23.03 -12.80 -28.23
CA GLU A 107 -23.42 -13.37 -29.53
C GLU A 107 -22.55 -14.59 -29.86
N PHE A 108 -21.23 -14.49 -29.66
CA PHE A 108 -20.30 -15.61 -29.86
C PHE A 108 -20.62 -16.82 -28.96
N ASN A 109 -20.94 -16.59 -27.68
CA ASN A 109 -21.30 -17.66 -26.76
C ASN A 109 -22.67 -18.29 -27.07
N GLN A 110 -23.63 -17.51 -27.59
CA GLN A 110 -24.93 -18.02 -28.04
C GLN A 110 -24.79 -18.87 -29.31
N LEU A 111 -23.96 -18.43 -30.27
CA LEU A 111 -23.60 -19.22 -31.45
C LEU A 111 -22.85 -20.52 -31.09
N ARG A 112 -22.00 -20.48 -30.07
CA ARG A 112 -21.28 -21.67 -29.57
C ARG A 112 -22.23 -22.68 -28.92
N ALA A 113 -23.29 -22.22 -28.25
CA ALA A 113 -24.22 -23.08 -27.53
C ALA A 113 -25.26 -23.78 -28.44
N SER A 114 -25.42 -23.36 -29.70
CA SER A 114 -26.50 -23.80 -30.59
C SER A 114 -26.10 -24.83 -31.67
N MET A 115 -24.92 -25.45 -31.63
CA MET A 115 -24.43 -26.27 -32.76
C MET A 115 -24.13 -27.76 -32.47
N PRO A 116 -24.63 -28.68 -33.31
CA PRO A 116 -24.00 -29.96 -33.64
C PRO A 116 -23.46 -30.04 -35.10
N SER A 117 -22.38 -30.82 -35.26
CA SER A 117 -21.72 -31.40 -36.46
C SER A 117 -21.39 -30.54 -37.70
N THR A 118 -20.09 -30.27 -37.84
CA THR A 118 -19.17 -30.32 -39.00
C THR A 118 -19.47 -29.71 -40.38
N GLU A 119 -20.71 -29.52 -40.84
CA GLU A 119 -20.95 -29.05 -42.22
C GLU A 119 -20.95 -27.52 -42.41
N ARG A 120 -20.97 -26.72 -41.33
CA ARG A 120 -21.00 -25.24 -41.42
C ARG A 120 -19.67 -24.51 -41.17
N GLN A 121 -18.53 -25.20 -41.20
CA GLN A 121 -17.23 -24.55 -40.94
C GLN A 121 -16.83 -23.49 -41.99
N ALA A 122 -17.29 -23.62 -43.24
CA ALA A 122 -17.03 -22.67 -44.31
C ALA A 122 -17.90 -21.40 -44.21
N ASP A 123 -19.18 -21.55 -43.87
CA ASP A 123 -20.09 -20.41 -43.67
C ASP A 123 -19.63 -19.52 -42.50
N ILE A 124 -19.12 -20.14 -41.45
CA ILE A 124 -18.58 -19.44 -40.27
C ILE A 124 -17.32 -18.64 -40.61
N GLN A 125 -16.44 -19.14 -41.50
CA GLN A 125 -15.28 -18.39 -41.96
C GLN A 125 -15.69 -17.14 -42.75
N ALA A 126 -16.73 -17.25 -43.59
CA ALA A 126 -17.26 -16.12 -44.35
C ALA A 126 -17.92 -15.06 -43.44
N GLU A 127 -18.66 -15.49 -42.41
CA GLU A 127 -19.33 -14.59 -41.48
C GLU A 127 -18.33 -13.84 -40.57
N ILE A 128 -17.26 -14.53 -40.12
CA ILE A 128 -16.15 -13.90 -39.39
C ILE A 128 -15.41 -12.88 -40.26
N ALA A 129 -15.21 -13.17 -41.56
CA ALA A 129 -14.58 -12.22 -42.48
C ALA A 129 -15.45 -10.97 -42.68
N ALA A 130 -16.77 -11.14 -42.79
CA ALA A 130 -17.71 -10.02 -42.91
C ALA A 130 -17.75 -9.14 -41.64
N LEU A 131 -17.69 -9.76 -40.45
CA LEU A 131 -17.62 -9.02 -39.19
C LEU A 131 -16.31 -8.23 -39.04
N LYS A 132 -15.17 -8.79 -39.48
CA LYS A 132 -13.89 -8.06 -39.53
C LYS A 132 -13.95 -6.84 -40.45
N GLN A 133 -14.50 -7.02 -41.65
CA GLN A 133 -14.65 -5.92 -42.61
C GLN A 133 -15.56 -4.80 -42.07
N ARG A 134 -16.61 -5.16 -41.32
CA ARG A 134 -17.52 -4.19 -40.69
C ARG A 134 -16.84 -3.43 -39.54
N LEU A 135 -15.99 -4.10 -38.77
CA LEU A 135 -15.15 -3.48 -37.73
C LEU A 135 -14.15 -2.48 -38.34
N ASP A 136 -13.53 -2.84 -39.47
CA ASP A 136 -12.61 -1.95 -40.20
C ASP A 136 -13.33 -0.71 -40.76
N GLN A 137 -14.54 -0.87 -41.31
CA GLN A 137 -15.34 0.25 -41.82
C GLN A 137 -15.79 1.22 -40.72
N LEU A 138 -16.15 0.70 -39.53
CA LEU A 138 -16.46 1.52 -38.37
C LEU A 138 -15.22 2.27 -37.85
N THR A 139 -14.05 1.64 -37.93
CA THR A 139 -12.76 2.25 -37.55
C THR A 139 -12.39 3.41 -38.47
N VAL A 140 -12.61 3.26 -39.79
CA VAL A 140 -12.39 4.33 -40.77
C VAL A 140 -13.40 5.47 -40.60
N SER A 141 -14.67 5.16 -40.31
CA SER A 141 -15.70 6.18 -40.07
C SER A 141 -15.45 6.99 -38.79
N LEU A 142 -14.86 6.37 -37.76
CA LEU A 142 -14.46 7.04 -36.51
C LEU A 142 -13.28 8.01 -36.74
N ALA A 143 -12.35 7.69 -37.64
CA ALA A 143 -11.26 8.59 -38.05
C ALA A 143 -11.77 9.78 -38.90
N ALA A 144 -12.83 9.58 -39.67
CA ALA A 144 -13.42 10.62 -40.53
C ALA A 144 -14.39 11.57 -39.79
N ALA A 145 -14.99 11.12 -38.68
CA ALA A 145 -15.90 11.92 -37.85
C ALA A 145 -15.16 12.88 -36.90
N THR A 146 -14.42 13.84 -37.47
CA THR A 146 -13.91 15.01 -36.72
C THR A 146 -14.78 16.23 -37.04
N PRO A 147 -15.24 17.03 -36.07
CA PRO A 147 -15.91 18.30 -36.37
C PRO A 147 -14.96 19.27 -37.10
N LYS A 148 -15.45 19.84 -38.20
CA LYS A 148 -14.84 20.97 -38.92
C LYS A 148 -14.53 22.13 -37.99
N GLN A 149 -13.43 22.82 -38.32
CA GLN A 149 -12.97 24.12 -37.83
C GLN A 149 -14.05 25.01 -37.19
N ILE A 150 -13.83 25.45 -35.96
CA ILE A 150 -14.45 26.65 -35.40
C ILE A 150 -13.34 27.64 -35.11
N GLY A 151 -13.35 28.75 -35.85
CA GLY A 151 -12.42 29.85 -35.75
C GLY A 151 -12.58 30.62 -34.44
N LEU A 152 -11.49 31.23 -34.01
CA LEU A 152 -11.44 32.20 -32.91
C LEU A 152 -12.38 33.38 -33.21
N PRO A 153 -13.27 33.78 -32.29
CA PRO A 153 -13.86 35.09 -32.30
C PRO A 153 -12.96 36.10 -31.55
N SER A 154 -12.72 37.21 -32.22
CA SER A 154 -12.03 38.41 -31.75
C SER A 154 -12.92 39.32 -30.87
N LYS A 155 -12.33 39.83 -29.78
CA LYS A 155 -12.64 41.02 -28.96
C LYS A 155 -13.98 41.06 -28.16
N PRO A 156 -13.99 41.56 -26.90
CA PRO A 156 -15.17 41.50 -26.03
C PRO A 156 -16.04 42.75 -26.11
N SER A 157 -17.36 42.56 -26.02
CA SER A 157 -18.32 43.66 -25.80
C SER A 157 -19.24 43.34 -24.62
N SER A 158 -19.10 44.17 -23.58
CA SER A 158 -20.09 44.64 -22.59
C SER A 158 -21.08 43.65 -21.93
N LEU A 159 -20.96 43.48 -20.61
CA LEU A 159 -22.05 43.10 -19.69
C LEU A 159 -22.57 44.35 -18.95
N PRO A 160 -23.88 44.45 -18.65
CA PRO A 160 -24.41 45.36 -17.63
C PRO A 160 -24.48 44.71 -16.23
N PRO A 161 -24.57 45.51 -15.14
CA PRO A 161 -24.27 45.08 -13.77
C PRO A 161 -25.52 44.87 -12.88
N ALA A 162 -25.31 44.30 -11.68
CA ALA A 162 -26.05 44.45 -10.40
C ALA A 162 -26.32 43.08 -9.71
N THR A 163 -26.22 42.81 -8.39
CA THR A 163 -25.72 43.44 -7.14
C THR A 163 -25.80 42.32 -6.06
N PRO A 164 -25.00 42.30 -4.96
CA PRO A 164 -24.94 41.17 -4.01
C PRO A 164 -25.80 41.37 -2.75
N PRO A 165 -25.93 40.32 -1.91
CA PRO A 165 -25.87 40.51 -0.44
C PRO A 165 -24.79 39.57 0.14
N ALA A 166 -23.79 40.08 0.87
CA ALA A 166 -23.80 40.56 2.26
C ALA A 166 -23.18 39.51 3.22
N SER A 167 -21.89 39.72 3.44
CA SER A 167 -21.04 39.40 4.60
C SER A 167 -21.68 38.65 5.80
N LEU A 168 -21.07 37.52 6.14
CA LEU A 168 -20.75 37.19 7.54
C LEU A 168 -19.23 37.02 7.65
N ALA A 169 -18.58 38.10 8.08
CA ALA A 169 -17.21 38.10 8.55
C ALA A 169 -17.12 37.36 9.90
N GLY A 170 -16.13 36.49 10.05
CA GLY A 170 -15.80 35.91 11.34
C GLY A 170 -14.80 34.76 11.25
N VAL A 171 -13.52 35.10 11.44
CA VAL A 171 -12.35 34.20 11.62
C VAL A 171 -11.77 33.62 10.32
N SER A 172 -10.90 34.40 9.68
CA SER A 172 -9.79 33.83 8.91
C SER A 172 -8.67 33.48 9.89
N PRO A 173 -8.33 32.21 10.15
CA PRO A 173 -7.04 31.90 10.73
C PRO A 173 -5.99 32.23 9.66
N LYS A 174 -5.03 33.06 10.05
CA LYS A 174 -3.82 33.38 9.31
C LYS A 174 -3.23 32.08 8.73
N LEU A 175 -3.27 31.89 7.41
CA LEU A 175 -2.47 30.87 6.75
C LEU A 175 -1.01 31.34 6.90
N THR A 176 -0.29 30.81 7.90
CA THR A 176 1.11 31.18 8.14
C THR A 176 2.02 29.98 8.33
N ALA A 177 3.21 30.19 7.76
CA ALA A 177 4.47 29.47 7.86
C ALA A 177 4.61 28.18 7.02
N ALA A 178 5.74 28.13 6.29
CA ALA A 178 6.29 26.90 5.75
C ALA A 178 6.56 25.94 6.92
N ASP A 179 6.32 24.64 6.70
CA ASP A 179 6.48 23.63 7.73
C ASP A 179 7.97 23.25 7.84
N PRO A 180 8.67 23.61 8.93
CA PRO A 180 10.13 23.46 9.02
C PRO A 180 10.59 22.00 8.92
N GLY A 181 9.71 21.05 9.24
CA GLY A 181 9.99 19.62 9.11
C GLY A 181 10.06 19.11 7.68
N LEU A 182 9.43 19.81 6.73
CA LEU A 182 9.37 19.44 5.31
C LEU A 182 10.38 20.20 4.45
N GLU A 183 11.13 21.14 5.05
CA GLU A 183 12.24 21.83 4.41
C GLU A 183 13.52 20.97 4.51
N ASN A 184 14.21 20.77 3.39
CA ASN A 184 15.46 20.01 3.28
C ASN A 184 15.34 18.54 3.71
N VAL A 185 14.41 17.80 3.10
CA VAL A 185 14.23 16.34 3.30
C VAL A 185 15.43 15.48 2.87
N GLU A 186 16.43 16.07 2.23
CA GLU A 186 17.66 15.42 1.77
C GLU A 186 18.39 14.67 2.87
N GLU A 187 18.37 15.16 4.11
CA GLU A 187 19.00 14.49 5.25
C GLU A 187 18.37 13.12 5.54
N ALA A 188 17.03 13.04 5.50
CA ALA A 188 16.30 11.79 5.67
C ALA A 188 16.51 10.83 4.49
N ILE A 189 16.64 11.36 3.27
CA ILE A 189 16.96 10.57 2.07
C ILE A 189 18.38 10.01 2.18
N ASN A 190 19.35 10.81 2.60
CA ASN A 190 20.74 10.39 2.77
C ASN A 190 20.88 9.36 3.88
N TRP A 191 20.10 9.50 4.97
CA TRP A 191 20.04 8.50 6.03
C TRP A 191 19.57 7.14 5.49
N LEU A 192 18.49 7.11 4.68
CA LEU A 192 18.04 5.87 4.04
C LEU A 192 19.09 5.28 3.08
N ALA A 193 19.75 6.13 2.29
CA ALA A 193 20.79 5.69 1.37
C ALA A 193 21.98 5.05 2.12
N ALA A 194 22.36 5.59 3.28
CA ALA A 194 23.39 5.01 4.14
C ALA A 194 22.99 3.64 4.73
N HIS A 195 21.69 3.32 4.76
CA HIS A 195 21.16 2.01 5.17
C HIS A 195 20.79 1.14 3.95
N SER A 196 21.41 1.39 2.79
CA SER A 196 21.17 0.63 1.56
C SER A 196 19.71 0.63 1.08
N VAL A 197 18.97 1.70 1.39
CA VAL A 197 17.59 1.91 0.95
C VAL A 197 17.50 3.10 0.00
N ARG A 198 17.01 2.84 -1.21
CA ARG A 198 16.83 3.86 -2.25
C ARG A 198 15.43 4.43 -2.21
N VAL A 199 15.31 5.76 -2.13
CA VAL A 199 14.04 6.47 -2.31
C VAL A 199 13.73 6.61 -3.81
N GLU A 200 12.55 6.15 -4.23
CA GLU A 200 12.06 6.24 -5.62
C GLU A 200 11.14 7.44 -5.83
N SER A 201 10.29 7.76 -4.85
CA SER A 201 9.43 8.94 -4.85
C SER A 201 8.98 9.27 -3.43
N TYR A 202 8.53 10.50 -3.19
CA TYR A 202 8.02 10.96 -1.88
C TYR A 202 7.07 12.15 -2.07
N HIS A 203 6.32 12.50 -1.01
CA HIS A 203 5.40 13.65 -1.04
C HIS A 203 6.14 14.96 -1.31
N GLN A 204 5.69 15.71 -2.31
CA GLN A 204 6.18 17.05 -2.60
C GLN A 204 5.30 18.06 -1.85
N PRO A 205 5.84 18.87 -0.93
CA PRO A 205 5.05 19.84 -0.17
C PRO A 205 4.31 20.82 -1.08
N ASP A 206 3.01 20.95 -0.87
CA ASP A 206 2.18 22.01 -1.44
C ASP A 206 1.59 22.81 -0.27
N PRO A 207 2.17 23.97 0.09
CA PRO A 207 1.77 24.69 1.30
C PRO A 207 0.29 25.02 1.39
N GLN A 208 -0.39 25.27 0.27
CA GLN A 208 -1.81 25.63 0.27
C GLN A 208 -2.69 24.39 0.42
N ILE A 209 -2.42 23.35 -0.38
CA ILE A 209 -3.20 22.11 -0.34
C ILE A 209 -2.94 21.34 0.96
N ASP A 210 -1.69 21.30 1.42
CA ASP A 210 -1.32 20.64 2.67
C ASP A 210 -1.90 21.35 3.88
N ALA A 211 -1.84 22.69 3.96
CA ALA A 211 -2.49 23.42 5.05
C ALA A 211 -4.00 23.15 5.09
N LEU A 212 -4.65 23.10 3.92
CA LEU A 212 -6.08 22.81 3.81
C LEU A 212 -6.42 21.41 4.32
N PHE A 213 -5.71 20.38 3.85
CA PHE A 213 -5.98 19.00 4.25
C PHE A 213 -5.55 18.71 5.68
N ASN A 214 -4.45 19.29 6.16
CA ASN A 214 -4.01 19.11 7.54
C ASN A 214 -5.03 19.70 8.53
N ARG A 215 -5.67 20.83 8.18
CA ARG A 215 -6.77 21.39 8.98
C ARG A 215 -7.95 20.41 9.11
N PHE A 216 -8.39 19.83 8.01
CA PHE A 216 -9.51 18.87 8.05
C PHE A 216 -9.13 17.53 8.68
N ALA A 217 -7.88 17.09 8.52
CA ALA A 217 -7.35 15.92 9.20
C ALA A 217 -7.35 16.09 10.73
N LEU A 218 -6.89 17.25 11.21
CA LEU A 218 -6.96 17.63 12.63
C LEU A 218 -8.41 17.66 13.14
N GLU A 219 -9.31 18.30 12.40
CA GLU A 219 -10.72 18.37 12.79
C GLU A 219 -11.35 16.97 12.88
N LEU A 220 -11.10 16.12 11.88
CA LEU A 220 -11.60 14.75 11.83
C LEU A 220 -11.03 13.88 12.95
N GLY A 221 -9.71 13.90 13.16
CA GLY A 221 -9.06 13.08 14.18
C GLY A 221 -9.36 13.51 15.61
N ASN A 222 -9.45 14.82 15.89
CA ASN A 222 -9.77 15.34 17.22
C ASN A 222 -11.22 15.04 17.64
N HIS A 223 -12.14 14.91 16.67
CA HIS A 223 -13.55 14.60 16.92
C HIS A 223 -13.96 13.24 16.36
N TYR A 224 -13.02 12.30 16.26
CA TYR A 224 -13.24 11.05 15.56
C TYR A 224 -14.39 10.22 16.14
N SER A 225 -14.59 10.24 17.47
CA SER A 225 -15.72 9.58 18.12
C SER A 225 -17.08 10.05 17.59
N SER A 226 -17.24 11.35 17.33
CA SER A 226 -18.45 11.92 16.72
C SER A 226 -18.51 11.71 15.21
N LEU A 227 -17.36 11.72 14.52
CA LEU A 227 -17.28 11.80 13.07
C LEU A 227 -17.07 10.46 12.36
N ALA A 228 -16.72 9.38 13.07
CA ALA A 228 -16.37 8.08 12.46
C ALA A 228 -17.48 7.53 11.54
N ALA A 229 -18.74 7.55 12.01
CA ALA A 229 -19.87 7.05 11.23
C ALA A 229 -20.13 7.89 9.96
N LEU A 230 -20.02 9.22 10.07
CA LEU A 230 -20.12 10.14 8.94
C LEU A 230 -18.97 9.92 7.95
N ASN A 231 -17.74 9.79 8.45
CA ASN A 231 -16.54 9.55 7.65
C ASN A 231 -16.66 8.24 6.85
N LYS A 232 -17.25 7.19 7.44
CA LYS A 232 -17.54 5.93 6.75
C LYS A 232 -18.50 6.14 5.58
N GLN A 233 -19.53 6.98 5.73
CA GLN A 233 -20.44 7.33 4.63
C GLN A 233 -19.74 8.14 3.54
N ILE A 234 -18.90 9.10 3.93
CA ILE A 234 -18.11 9.89 2.99
C ILE A 234 -17.17 8.96 2.19
N LYS A 235 -16.40 8.11 2.88
CA LYS A 235 -15.48 7.12 2.27
C LYS A 235 -16.20 6.20 1.29
N PHE A 236 -17.37 5.66 1.66
CA PHE A 236 -18.15 4.78 0.78
C PHE A 236 -18.62 5.47 -0.51
N ASN A 237 -18.83 6.79 -0.47
CA ASN A 237 -19.32 7.57 -1.60
C ASN A 237 -18.23 8.37 -2.34
N ALA A 238 -17.03 8.48 -1.78
CA ALA A 238 -15.95 9.34 -2.28
C ALA A 238 -15.59 9.06 -3.75
N ALA A 239 -15.35 7.79 -4.10
CA ALA A 239 -15.00 7.40 -5.47
C ALA A 239 -16.14 7.65 -6.49
N LYS A 240 -17.40 7.66 -6.03
CA LYS A 240 -18.58 7.82 -6.90
C LYS A 240 -18.96 9.29 -7.07
N GLY A 241 -18.57 10.16 -6.14
CA GLY A 241 -19.05 11.54 -6.03
C GLY A 241 -20.58 11.62 -5.92
N THR A 242 -21.21 10.57 -5.42
CA THR A 242 -22.67 10.49 -5.30
C THR A 242 -23.13 11.17 -4.03
N ARG A 243 -24.32 11.77 -4.10
CA ARG A 243 -25.00 12.30 -2.92
C ARG A 243 -25.32 11.16 -1.96
N PHE A 244 -25.00 11.35 -0.69
CA PHE A 244 -25.39 10.46 0.39
C PHE A 244 -26.31 11.16 1.37
N VAL A 245 -27.07 10.37 2.12
CA VAL A 245 -27.91 10.82 3.23
C VAL A 245 -27.41 10.14 4.50
N PHE A 246 -27.15 10.92 5.54
CA PHE A 246 -26.70 10.45 6.84
C PHE A 246 -27.67 10.93 7.92
N SER A 247 -28.35 10.00 8.57
CA SER A 247 -29.34 10.29 9.61
C SER A 247 -28.67 10.40 10.98
N LEU A 248 -28.99 11.48 11.70
CA LEU A 248 -28.61 11.75 13.09
C LEU A 248 -29.86 11.79 14.00
N ALA A 249 -30.95 11.16 13.57
CA ALA A 249 -32.23 11.20 14.27
C ALA A 249 -32.25 10.34 15.54
N ASP A 250 -31.50 9.23 15.54
CA ASP A 250 -31.42 8.31 16.68
C ASP A 250 -30.65 8.95 17.85
N ARG A 251 -31.37 9.27 18.92
CA ARG A 251 -30.82 9.91 20.13
C ARG A 251 -30.10 8.92 21.05
N ALA A 252 -30.34 7.61 20.90
CA ALA A 252 -29.57 6.60 21.61
C ALA A 252 -28.15 6.50 21.02
N GLN A 253 -28.01 6.77 19.71
CA GLN A 253 -26.74 6.72 19.01
C GLN A 253 -26.00 8.07 18.96
N TYR A 254 -26.71 9.19 18.78
CA TYR A 254 -26.10 10.50 18.54
C TYR A 254 -26.53 11.56 19.56
N SER A 255 -25.55 12.15 20.23
CA SER A 255 -25.73 13.28 21.13
C SER A 255 -25.90 14.61 20.39
N GLN A 256 -26.27 15.67 21.12
CA GLN A 256 -26.27 17.03 20.56
C GLN A 256 -24.86 17.47 20.12
N ASN A 257 -23.81 16.99 20.79
CA ASN A 257 -22.44 17.27 20.42
C ASN A 257 -22.06 16.57 19.10
N ASP A 258 -22.54 15.34 18.89
CA ASP A 258 -22.29 14.61 17.62
C ASP A 258 -22.98 15.28 16.45
N ILE A 259 -24.23 15.73 16.64
CA ILE A 259 -24.97 16.49 15.63
C ILE A 259 -24.21 17.78 15.29
N LYS A 260 -23.76 18.52 16.30
CA LYS A 260 -22.97 19.75 16.13
C LYS A 260 -21.68 19.46 15.36
N ASN A 261 -20.90 18.46 15.77
CA ASN A 261 -19.62 18.12 15.13
C ASN A 261 -19.82 17.69 13.67
N CYS A 262 -20.80 16.81 13.39
CA CYS A 262 -21.09 16.34 12.04
C CYS A 262 -21.52 17.49 11.12
N THR A 263 -22.44 18.35 11.58
CA THR A 263 -22.96 19.47 10.78
C THR A 263 -21.90 20.55 10.55
N GLN A 264 -21.08 20.86 11.55
CA GLN A 264 -19.97 21.82 11.40
C GLN A 264 -18.90 21.29 10.45
N PHE A 265 -18.52 20.02 10.57
CA PHE A 265 -17.54 19.40 9.68
C PHE A 265 -18.01 19.44 8.22
N CYS A 266 -19.24 19.03 7.93
CA CYS A 266 -19.80 19.12 6.58
C CYS A 266 -19.94 20.56 6.08
N SER A 267 -20.35 21.50 6.93
CA SER A 267 -20.40 22.92 6.56
C SER A 267 -19.02 23.42 6.13
N ARG A 268 -17.98 23.17 6.93
CA ARG A 268 -16.62 23.63 6.63
C ARG A 268 -16.05 22.96 5.38
N LEU A 269 -16.32 21.67 5.16
CA LEU A 269 -15.94 20.99 3.92
C LEU A 269 -16.62 21.63 2.70
N HIS A 270 -17.88 22.04 2.82
CA HIS A 270 -18.60 22.74 1.77
C HIS A 270 -18.07 24.16 1.54
N ASP A 271 -17.82 24.93 2.61
CA ASP A 271 -17.27 26.27 2.54
C ASP A 271 -15.86 26.29 1.91
N ALA A 272 -15.10 25.20 2.11
CA ALA A 272 -13.81 24.98 1.48
C ALA A 272 -13.90 24.39 0.05
N SER A 273 -15.09 24.30 -0.54
CA SER A 273 -15.33 23.72 -1.87
C SER A 273 -14.82 22.28 -2.04
N LEU A 274 -14.85 21.49 -0.95
CA LEU A 274 -14.52 20.05 -0.98
C LEU A 274 -15.78 19.20 -1.19
N LEU A 275 -16.92 19.66 -0.68
CA LEU A 275 -18.23 19.12 -1.04
C LEU A 275 -18.83 19.88 -2.21
N SER A 276 -19.31 19.17 -3.21
CA SER A 276 -20.09 19.74 -4.32
C SER A 276 -21.54 20.02 -3.94
N PHE A 277 -21.99 19.46 -2.82
CA PHE A 277 -23.33 19.68 -2.27
C PHE A 277 -23.33 19.47 -0.76
N TYR A 278 -24.04 20.32 -0.02
CA TYR A 278 -24.35 20.11 1.39
C TYR A 278 -25.72 20.71 1.75
N ARG A 279 -26.53 19.95 2.49
CA ARG A 279 -27.76 20.42 3.14
C ARG A 279 -27.97 19.65 4.43
N TYR A 280 -28.27 20.37 5.50
CA TYR A 280 -28.75 19.80 6.74
C TYR A 280 -30.25 20.08 6.91
N ASP A 281 -31.04 19.03 7.10
CA ASP A 281 -32.45 19.13 7.45
C ASP A 281 -32.60 19.02 8.98
N ARG A 282 -33.00 20.12 9.61
CA ARG A 282 -33.19 20.21 11.06
C ARG A 282 -34.37 19.37 11.56
N THR A 283 -35.39 19.18 10.74
CA THR A 283 -36.61 18.45 11.10
C THR A 283 -36.33 16.96 11.14
N SER A 284 -35.74 16.43 10.06
CA SER A 284 -35.38 15.01 9.99
C SER A 284 -34.01 14.69 10.63
N LYS A 285 -33.26 15.71 11.07
CA LYS A 285 -31.87 15.61 11.55
C LYS A 285 -31.00 14.81 10.59
N SER A 286 -31.09 15.11 9.30
CA SER A 286 -30.34 14.41 8.26
C SER A 286 -29.39 15.32 7.51
N ILE A 287 -28.17 14.84 7.30
CA ILE A 287 -27.17 15.47 6.43
C ILE A 287 -27.32 14.86 5.04
N GLN A 288 -27.36 15.72 4.03
CA GLN A 288 -27.25 15.34 2.63
C GLN A 288 -26.01 16.01 2.06
N ALA A 289 -25.08 15.24 1.52
CA ALA A 289 -23.82 15.78 1.04
C ALA A 289 -23.27 14.98 -0.15
N ALA A 290 -22.43 15.61 -0.96
CA ALA A 290 -21.70 14.95 -2.05
C ALA A 290 -20.28 15.54 -2.13
N LEU A 291 -19.28 14.67 -2.29
CA LEU A 291 -17.89 15.10 -2.53
C LEU A 291 -17.70 15.51 -3.99
N HIS A 292 -16.84 16.50 -4.23
CA HIS A 292 -16.29 16.72 -5.56
C HIS A 292 -15.54 15.46 -6.04
N ARG A 293 -15.66 15.14 -7.33
CA ARG A 293 -14.91 14.04 -7.96
C ARG A 293 -13.47 14.46 -8.21
N ARG A 294 -12.64 14.31 -7.19
CA ARG A 294 -11.19 14.52 -7.27
C ARG A 294 -10.46 13.35 -6.60
N ASP A 295 -9.35 12.93 -7.21
CA ASP A 295 -8.59 11.76 -6.75
C ASP A 295 -7.90 12.03 -5.41
N ASP A 296 -7.44 13.26 -5.18
CA ASP A 296 -6.84 13.71 -3.93
C ASP A 296 -7.83 13.68 -2.76
N LEU A 297 -9.08 14.13 -2.97
CA LEU A 297 -10.15 14.03 -1.98
C LEU A 297 -10.55 12.59 -1.70
N THR A 298 -10.57 11.76 -2.74
CA THR A 298 -10.85 10.33 -2.57
C THR A 298 -9.76 9.69 -1.72
N ALA A 299 -8.48 9.90 -2.05
CA ALA A 299 -7.35 9.39 -1.28
C ALA A 299 -7.34 9.92 0.17
N PHE A 300 -7.66 11.21 0.37
CA PHE A 300 -7.81 11.82 1.68
C PHE A 300 -8.77 11.03 2.56
N PHE A 301 -10.01 10.84 2.13
CA PHE A 301 -11.03 10.12 2.93
C PHE A 301 -10.82 8.60 2.95
N MET A 302 -10.04 8.01 2.03
CA MET A 302 -9.73 6.59 2.04
C MET A 302 -8.72 6.19 3.13
N GLY A 303 -7.84 7.10 3.53
CA GLY A 303 -6.87 6.85 4.60
C GLY A 303 -5.90 8.00 4.87
N LYS A 304 -5.54 8.80 3.85
CA LYS A 304 -4.50 9.84 3.98
C LYS A 304 -4.83 10.96 4.97
N TRP A 305 -6.10 11.14 5.34
CA TRP A 305 -6.46 12.05 6.43
C TRP A 305 -5.82 11.62 7.76
N PHE A 306 -5.68 10.32 8.00
CA PHE A 306 -5.14 9.80 9.26
C PHE A 306 -3.62 9.97 9.33
N GLU A 307 -2.91 9.68 8.24
CA GLU A 307 -1.50 10.03 8.06
C GLU A 307 -1.27 11.53 8.37
N ARG A 308 -2.04 12.42 7.74
CA ARG A 308 -1.94 13.88 7.96
C ARG A 308 -2.24 14.29 9.40
N PHE A 309 -3.18 13.62 10.06
CA PHE A 309 -3.48 13.83 11.47
C PHE A 309 -2.28 13.45 12.34
N VAL A 310 -1.71 12.26 12.13
CA VAL A 310 -0.54 11.76 12.85
C VAL A 310 0.66 12.69 12.64
N TYR A 311 0.96 13.04 11.39
CA TYR A 311 2.01 13.99 11.04
C TYR A 311 1.87 15.29 11.84
N ARG A 312 0.67 15.88 11.85
CA ARG A 312 0.47 17.16 12.52
C ARG A 312 0.58 17.05 14.04
N LYS A 313 0.10 15.96 14.64
CA LYS A 313 0.28 15.69 16.08
C LYS A 313 1.76 15.60 16.45
N VAL A 314 2.55 14.90 15.65
CA VAL A 314 4.00 14.74 15.85
C VAL A 314 4.72 16.07 15.66
N ALA A 315 4.47 16.77 14.54
CA ALA A 315 5.05 18.07 14.23
C ALA A 315 4.72 19.13 15.31
N ASP A 316 3.46 19.22 15.75
CA ASP A 316 3.05 20.12 16.84
C ASP A 316 3.81 19.82 18.13
N PHE A 317 3.95 18.54 18.47
CA PHE A 317 4.69 18.13 19.66
C PHE A 317 6.18 18.50 19.56
N LEU A 318 6.85 18.13 18.48
CA LEU A 318 8.29 18.41 18.28
C LEU A 318 8.56 19.92 18.29
N ASN A 319 7.74 20.70 17.58
CA ASN A 319 7.81 22.16 17.58
C ASN A 319 7.60 22.74 18.99
N ALA A 320 6.64 22.23 19.75
CA ALA A 320 6.39 22.67 21.13
C ALA A 320 7.51 22.29 22.09
N GLN A 321 8.28 21.23 21.80
CA GLN A 321 9.48 20.87 22.56
C GLN A 321 10.75 21.60 22.07
N GLY A 322 10.67 22.37 20.96
CA GLY A 322 11.82 23.02 20.37
C GLY A 322 12.83 22.05 19.75
N LEU A 323 12.42 20.82 19.43
CA LEU A 323 13.28 19.80 18.85
C LEU A 323 13.42 20.02 17.34
N ALA A 324 14.66 20.00 16.85
CA ALA A 324 14.93 20.04 15.42
C ALA A 324 14.57 18.68 14.78
N TYR A 325 13.84 18.71 13.68
CA TYR A 325 13.52 17.49 12.94
C TYR A 325 13.42 17.70 11.43
N LYS A 326 13.62 16.60 10.70
CA LYS A 326 13.28 16.43 9.28
C LYS A 326 12.26 15.31 9.13
N CYS A 327 11.34 15.44 8.19
CA CYS A 327 10.32 14.43 7.94
C CYS A 327 10.26 14.10 6.46
N LEU A 328 10.48 12.82 6.14
CA LEU A 328 10.20 12.26 4.83
C LEU A 328 8.81 11.60 4.88
N MET A 329 7.88 12.09 4.07
CA MET A 329 6.48 11.63 4.06
C MET A 329 6.16 10.82 2.80
N ASN A 330 5.42 9.72 2.97
CA ASN A 330 4.88 8.87 1.91
C ASN A 330 5.92 8.48 0.87
N ALA A 331 7.08 8.03 1.35
CA ALA A 331 8.20 7.67 0.49
C ALA A 331 8.06 6.24 -0.03
N GLN A 332 8.05 6.09 -1.36
CA GLN A 332 8.23 4.80 -2.01
C GLN A 332 9.72 4.49 -2.01
N VAL A 333 10.11 3.39 -1.38
CA VAL A 333 11.50 2.97 -1.26
C VAL A 333 11.73 1.58 -1.82
N ARG A 334 12.99 1.30 -2.12
CA ARG A 334 13.50 0.01 -2.53
C ARG A 334 14.66 -0.40 -1.63
N PHE A 335 14.52 -1.54 -0.99
CA PHE A 335 15.56 -2.17 -0.18
C PHE A 335 16.59 -2.88 -1.06
N ALA A 336 17.75 -3.22 -0.49
CA ALA A 336 18.82 -3.94 -1.17
C ALA A 336 18.34 -5.28 -1.78
N ASN A 337 17.43 -5.97 -1.10
CA ASN A 337 16.78 -7.20 -1.54
C ASN A 337 15.73 -7.00 -2.66
N GLN A 338 15.64 -5.80 -3.26
CA GLN A 338 14.65 -5.39 -4.27
C GLN A 338 13.21 -5.23 -3.78
N ASP A 339 12.94 -5.44 -2.49
CA ASP A 339 11.60 -5.24 -1.95
C ASP A 339 11.19 -3.77 -2.03
N ARG A 340 9.96 -3.57 -2.51
CA ARG A 340 9.31 -2.25 -2.49
C ARG A 340 8.48 -2.09 -1.23
N TYR A 341 8.55 -0.89 -0.66
CA TYR A 341 7.77 -0.50 0.50
C TYR A 341 7.41 0.99 0.43
N GLU A 342 6.28 1.34 1.05
CA GLU A 342 5.88 2.72 1.27
C GLU A 342 6.11 3.05 2.75
N LEU A 343 6.91 4.07 3.03
CA LEU A 343 7.10 4.61 4.37
C LEU A 343 6.10 5.75 4.53
N ASP A 344 5.17 5.63 5.47
CA ASP A 344 4.25 6.73 5.78
C ASP A 344 5.05 7.94 6.31
N PHE A 345 5.86 7.74 7.36
CA PHE A 345 6.76 8.78 7.89
C PHE A 345 8.10 8.25 8.38
N LEU A 346 9.18 8.86 7.91
CA LEU A 346 10.49 8.78 8.56
C LEU A 346 10.86 10.17 9.09
N PHE A 347 10.89 10.30 10.42
CA PHE A 347 11.40 11.48 11.09
C PHE A 347 12.86 11.28 11.45
N LEU A 348 13.71 12.29 11.21
CA LEU A 348 15.00 12.42 11.87
C LEU A 348 14.87 13.52 12.92
N VAL A 349 14.75 13.14 14.19
CA VAL A 349 14.67 14.09 15.32
C VAL A 349 16.06 14.19 15.93
N GLU A 350 16.68 15.36 15.86
CA GLU A 350 18.07 15.57 16.28
C GLU A 350 19.04 14.52 15.66
N GLY A 351 18.84 14.23 14.36
CA GLY A 351 19.63 13.26 13.59
C GLY A 351 19.27 11.79 13.84
N GLN A 352 18.25 11.51 14.64
CA GLN A 352 17.87 10.16 15.05
C GLN A 352 16.56 9.68 14.42
N PRO A 353 16.50 8.44 13.89
CA PRO A 353 15.33 7.96 13.16
C PRO A 353 14.17 7.62 14.10
N VAL A 354 12.98 8.11 13.75
CA VAL A 354 11.69 7.65 14.25
C VAL A 354 10.83 7.32 13.04
N TRP A 355 10.55 6.02 12.86
CA TRP A 355 9.65 5.55 11.82
C TRP A 355 8.24 5.47 12.39
N ILE A 356 7.29 6.13 11.73
CA ILE A 356 5.88 6.07 12.07
C ILE A 356 5.08 5.55 10.88
N GLU A 357 4.40 4.42 11.09
CA GLU A 357 3.51 3.80 10.12
C GLU A 357 2.06 3.92 10.59
N CYS A 358 1.13 4.24 9.69
CA CYS A 358 -0.26 4.54 9.98
C CYS A 358 -1.19 3.47 9.39
N LYS A 359 -2.20 3.06 10.16
CA LYS A 359 -3.30 2.21 9.67
C LYS A 359 -4.64 2.69 10.22
N THR A 360 -5.62 2.84 9.32
CA THR A 360 -6.98 3.24 9.73
C THR A 360 -7.77 2.13 10.42
N SER A 361 -7.27 0.89 10.41
CA SER A 361 -7.92 -0.25 11.06
C SER A 361 -6.89 -1.35 11.35
N ALA A 362 -7.03 -2.04 12.48
CA ALA A 362 -6.24 -3.24 12.79
C ALA A 362 -6.47 -4.37 11.76
N GLY A 363 -7.68 -4.48 11.21
CA GLY A 363 -8.02 -5.43 10.15
C GLY A 363 -7.83 -6.91 10.56
N GLN A 364 -8.16 -7.83 9.65
CA GLN A 364 -7.86 -9.27 9.83
C GLN A 364 -6.53 -9.66 9.19
N ASN A 365 -6.03 -8.87 8.24
CA ASN A 365 -4.78 -9.12 7.54
C ASN A 365 -3.64 -8.39 8.24
N THR A 366 -2.90 -9.12 9.07
CA THR A 366 -1.77 -8.62 9.88
C THR A 366 -0.41 -8.79 9.20
N ASN A 367 -0.36 -9.18 7.91
CA ASN A 367 0.90 -9.41 7.20
C ASN A 367 1.81 -8.17 7.13
N TYR A 368 1.23 -6.98 7.25
CA TYR A 368 1.98 -5.73 7.30
C TYR A 368 2.81 -5.59 8.58
N LEU A 369 2.43 -6.26 9.68
CA LEU A 369 3.16 -6.22 10.96
C LEU A 369 4.52 -6.89 10.82
N ALA A 370 4.56 -8.08 10.21
CA ALA A 370 5.80 -8.80 9.90
C ALA A 370 6.70 -7.93 9.03
N LYS A 371 6.16 -7.48 7.89
CA LYS A 371 6.93 -6.69 6.92
C LYS A 371 7.46 -5.39 7.52
N TYR A 372 6.68 -4.72 8.36
CA TYR A 372 7.11 -3.51 9.05
C TYR A 372 8.21 -3.80 10.09
N SER A 373 8.07 -4.87 10.88
CA SER A 373 9.11 -5.32 11.82
C SER A 373 10.41 -5.65 11.11
N ASP A 374 10.35 -6.53 10.10
CA ASP A 374 11.52 -7.01 9.36
C ASP A 374 12.26 -5.83 8.70
N HIS A 375 11.52 -4.87 8.14
CA HIS A 375 12.13 -3.67 7.56
C HIS A 375 12.69 -2.71 8.61
N ALA A 376 12.06 -2.59 9.79
CA ALA A 376 12.58 -1.74 10.86
C ALA A 376 13.90 -2.30 11.40
N GLU A 377 14.00 -3.62 11.51
CA GLU A 377 15.23 -4.33 11.85
C GLU A 377 16.30 -4.15 10.78
N LEU A 378 15.97 -4.31 9.50
CA LEU A 378 16.90 -4.08 8.38
C LEU A 378 17.43 -2.63 8.32
N LEU A 379 16.63 -1.66 8.75
CA LEU A 379 17.03 -0.26 8.86
C LEU A 379 17.76 0.06 10.18
N GLY A 380 17.95 -0.91 11.08
CA GLY A 380 18.55 -0.69 12.40
C GLY A 380 17.74 0.26 13.29
N ILE A 381 16.44 0.43 13.03
CA ILE A 381 15.60 1.36 13.80
C ILE A 381 15.20 0.69 15.12
N PRO A 382 15.51 1.31 16.29
CA PRO A 382 15.17 0.73 17.57
C PRO A 382 13.66 0.50 17.73
N LYS A 383 13.28 -0.61 18.36
CA LYS A 383 11.86 -1.00 18.57
C LYS A 383 10.98 0.12 19.13
N LEU A 384 11.51 0.90 20.08
CA LEU A 384 10.81 2.03 20.70
C LEU A 384 10.55 3.19 19.72
N ARG A 385 11.34 3.29 18.65
CA ARG A 385 11.30 4.34 17.62
C ARG A 385 10.65 3.88 16.31
N ALA A 386 10.26 2.60 16.19
CA ALA A 386 9.41 2.08 15.13
C ALA A 386 7.95 2.04 15.60
N LEU A 387 7.23 3.15 15.44
CA LEU A 387 5.85 3.34 15.90
C LEU A 387 4.85 2.89 14.84
N LEU A 388 3.88 2.07 15.21
CA LEU A 388 2.75 1.70 14.36
C LEU A 388 1.46 2.28 14.97
N VAL A 389 0.94 3.34 14.37
CA VAL A 389 -0.26 4.04 14.84
C VAL A 389 -1.49 3.46 14.17
N ILE A 390 -2.41 2.94 14.96
CA ILE A 390 -3.63 2.33 14.46
C ILE A 390 -4.82 3.08 15.01
N LEU A 391 -5.69 3.53 14.12
CA LEU A 391 -6.83 4.38 14.46
C LEU A 391 -7.85 3.65 15.34
N ASP A 392 -8.26 2.46 14.89
CA ASP A 392 -9.32 1.64 15.52
C ASP A 392 -8.70 0.34 16.08
N ILE A 393 -7.78 0.49 17.05
CA ILE A 393 -7.23 -0.62 17.85
C ILE A 393 -7.54 -0.41 19.33
N GLU A 394 -7.81 -1.49 20.05
CA GLU A 394 -7.95 -1.43 21.50
C GLU A 394 -6.57 -1.47 22.18
N LYS A 395 -6.43 -0.77 23.31
CA LYS A 395 -5.16 -0.68 24.03
C LYS A 395 -4.55 -2.04 24.42
N PRO A 396 -5.31 -3.04 24.91
CA PRO A 396 -4.75 -4.36 25.17
C PRO A 396 -4.16 -5.03 23.93
N GLN A 397 -4.82 -4.89 22.78
CA GLN A 397 -4.35 -5.44 21.51
C GLN A 397 -3.10 -4.71 21.01
N ALA A 398 -3.01 -3.39 21.18
CA ALA A 398 -1.81 -2.62 20.84
C ALA A 398 -0.59 -3.03 21.69
N THR A 399 -0.80 -3.28 22.99
CA THR A 399 0.23 -3.81 23.89
C THR A 399 0.68 -5.22 23.47
N GLU A 400 -0.27 -6.10 23.16
CA GLU A 400 0.02 -7.45 22.67
C GLU A 400 0.86 -7.40 21.39
N TRP A 401 0.48 -6.56 20.44
CA TRP A 401 1.21 -6.40 19.18
C TRP A 401 2.61 -5.83 19.38
N THR A 402 2.77 -4.90 20.32
CA THR A 402 4.08 -4.35 20.67
C THR A 402 5.02 -5.46 21.15
N SER A 403 4.55 -6.32 22.04
CA SER A 403 5.33 -7.45 22.56
C SER A 403 5.66 -8.49 21.48
N LEU A 404 4.72 -8.77 20.57
CA LEU A 404 4.85 -9.85 19.59
C LEU A 404 5.69 -9.49 18.36
N TRP A 405 5.73 -8.22 17.97
CA TRP A 405 6.24 -7.81 16.66
C TRP A 405 7.51 -6.98 16.71
N GLY A 406 8.11 -6.76 17.90
CA GLY A 406 9.36 -6.00 17.98
C GLY A 406 9.24 -4.56 17.46
N ILE A 407 8.03 -4.03 17.36
CA ILE A 407 7.67 -2.66 16.98
C ILE A 407 6.79 -2.09 18.07
N ARG A 408 6.54 -0.78 18.07
CA ARG A 408 5.69 -0.14 19.07
C ARG A 408 4.32 0.21 18.49
N ALA A 409 3.35 -0.69 18.66
CA ALA A 409 1.97 -0.45 18.25
C ALA A 409 1.24 0.44 19.26
N VAL A 410 0.55 1.47 18.76
CA VAL A 410 -0.12 2.50 19.58
C VAL A 410 -1.48 2.88 19.00
N THR A 411 -2.39 3.29 19.89
CA THR A 411 -3.63 3.96 19.48
C THR A 411 -3.34 5.40 19.02
N LYS A 412 -4.31 6.06 18.39
CA LYS A 412 -4.21 7.49 18.09
C LYS A 412 -3.97 8.37 19.34
N ASP A 413 -4.46 7.93 20.50
CA ASP A 413 -4.41 8.71 21.76
C ASP A 413 -3.11 8.43 22.53
N ASP A 414 -2.50 7.26 22.35
CA ASP A 414 -1.23 6.88 22.97
C ASP A 414 0.01 7.32 22.14
N LEU A 415 -0.17 7.89 20.95
CA LEU A 415 0.91 8.32 20.05
C LEU A 415 1.91 9.27 20.71
N ILE A 416 1.45 10.39 21.27
CA ILE A 416 2.35 11.41 21.85
C ILE A 416 3.07 10.89 23.10
N PRO A 417 2.41 10.21 24.05
CA PRO A 417 3.09 9.52 25.15
C PRO A 417 4.19 8.56 24.65
N ALA A 418 3.90 7.77 23.61
CA ALA A 418 4.85 6.81 23.06
C ALA A 418 6.04 7.49 22.38
N LEU A 419 5.80 8.55 21.62
CA LEU A 419 6.85 9.34 20.99
C LEU A 419 7.77 9.97 22.05
N ARG A 420 7.22 10.51 23.14
CA ARG A 420 8.03 11.07 24.22
C ARG A 420 9.00 10.05 24.81
N GLU A 421 8.52 8.83 25.06
CA GLU A 421 9.37 7.75 25.57
C GLU A 421 10.40 7.30 24.53
N ALA A 422 10.03 7.23 23.25
CA ALA A 422 10.94 6.91 22.15
C ALA A 422 12.11 7.89 22.02
N LEU A 423 11.85 9.17 22.31
CA LEU A 423 12.86 10.23 22.31
C LEU A 423 13.71 10.24 23.59
N ALA A 424 13.15 9.80 24.72
CA ALA A 424 13.85 9.74 26.01
C ALA A 424 14.73 8.49 26.21
N ALA A 425 14.52 7.44 25.40
CA ALA A 425 15.25 6.18 25.53
C ALA A 425 16.76 6.35 25.28
N PRO A 426 17.64 5.79 26.14
CA PRO A 426 19.09 5.78 25.92
C PRO A 426 19.45 5.07 24.62
N GLN A 427 20.44 5.60 23.90
CA GLN A 427 20.87 5.07 22.62
C GLN A 427 21.49 3.67 22.77
N ALA A 428 21.11 2.73 21.89
CA ALA A 428 22.02 1.66 21.50
C ALA A 428 23.03 2.32 20.55
N GLN A 429 24.27 2.47 20.98
CA GLN A 429 25.32 3.08 20.17
C GLN A 429 25.64 2.19 18.97
N SER A 430 25.30 2.62 17.77
CA SER A 430 25.97 2.17 16.55
C SER A 430 27.32 2.91 16.43
N PRO A 431 28.39 2.28 15.90
CA PRO A 431 29.73 2.82 15.98
C PRO A 431 29.83 4.13 15.19
N GLN A 432 30.18 5.22 15.86
CA GLN A 432 30.67 6.40 15.14
C GLN A 432 32.13 6.17 14.73
N PRO A 433 32.58 6.70 13.58
CA PRO A 433 33.97 6.64 13.17
C PRO A 433 34.78 7.56 14.08
N GLU A 434 35.42 6.99 15.10
CA GLU A 434 36.38 7.74 15.91
C GLU A 434 37.58 8.16 15.06
N GLN A 435 37.81 9.46 15.05
CA GLN A 435 38.98 10.09 14.45
C GLN A 435 40.24 9.58 15.14
N SER A 436 41.05 8.85 14.38
CA SER A 436 42.38 8.40 14.77
C SER A 436 43.27 9.58 15.20
N SER A 437 43.62 9.63 16.49
CA SER A 437 44.85 10.26 16.95
C SER A 437 45.60 9.29 17.86
N ALA A 438 46.78 8.91 17.38
CA ALA A 438 47.72 7.95 17.95
C ALA A 438 48.14 8.25 19.40
N LEU A 439 48.50 7.19 20.16
CA LEU A 439 49.87 6.96 20.63
C LEU A 439 50.02 5.72 21.55
N THR A 440 50.92 4.82 21.11
CA THR A 440 51.90 4.01 21.88
C THR A 440 51.47 2.86 22.81
N ALA A 441 51.68 1.64 22.30
CA ALA A 441 52.59 0.59 22.78
C ALA A 441 52.81 0.37 24.29
N ALA A 442 52.47 -0.83 24.78
CA ALA A 442 53.40 -1.74 25.49
C ALA A 442 52.77 -3.14 25.68
N ALA A 443 53.62 -4.15 25.62
CA ALA A 443 53.28 -5.57 25.47
C ALA A 443 53.22 -6.36 26.80
N THR A 444 52.54 -7.51 26.71
CA THR A 444 52.79 -8.82 27.40
C THR A 444 52.24 -9.06 28.83
N PRO A 445 52.08 -10.34 29.27
CA PRO A 445 50.78 -10.87 29.69
C PRO A 445 50.77 -11.45 31.13
N ILE A 446 49.60 -11.63 31.74
CA ILE A 446 49.49 -12.42 32.98
C ILE A 446 48.27 -13.34 32.94
N LEU A 447 48.56 -14.63 32.78
CA LEU A 447 47.73 -15.75 33.20
C LEU A 447 47.45 -15.65 34.71
N ARG A 448 46.18 -15.66 35.12
CA ARG A 448 45.82 -16.05 36.50
C ARG A 448 44.54 -16.87 36.56
N LEU A 449 44.78 -18.15 36.80
CA LEU A 449 43.84 -19.19 37.23
C LEU A 449 43.30 -18.86 38.63
N VAL A 450 41.98 -18.75 38.82
CA VAL A 450 41.28 -18.97 40.12
C VAL A 450 39.88 -19.53 39.80
N LYS A 451 39.71 -20.85 39.83
CA LYS A 451 39.18 -21.69 40.94
C LYS A 451 37.67 -21.50 41.17
N ARG A 452 36.92 -22.52 40.73
CA ARG A 452 35.51 -22.80 41.02
C ARG A 452 35.27 -22.82 42.53
N SER A 453 34.17 -22.20 42.95
CA SER A 453 33.51 -22.41 44.23
C SER A 453 32.09 -22.88 43.99
N GLU A 454 31.78 -24.06 44.50
CA GLU A 454 30.47 -24.71 44.53
C GLU A 454 29.47 -23.90 45.37
N PRO A 455 28.16 -23.92 45.03
CA PRO A 455 27.14 -23.34 45.90
C PRO A 455 26.74 -24.31 47.03
N PRO A 456 26.40 -23.81 48.23
CA PRO A 456 26.07 -24.65 49.37
C PRO A 456 24.65 -25.21 49.26
N VAL A 457 24.55 -26.49 49.63
CA VAL A 457 23.31 -27.21 49.96
C VAL A 457 22.69 -26.57 51.21
N SER A 458 21.43 -26.15 51.11
CA SER A 458 20.59 -25.87 52.28
C SER A 458 19.25 -26.58 52.13
N THR A 459 19.00 -27.47 53.08
CA THR A 459 17.84 -28.33 53.23
C THR A 459 16.73 -27.61 54.00
N SER A 460 15.58 -27.36 53.35
CA SER A 460 14.24 -27.32 53.96
C SER A 460 13.16 -27.27 52.87
N PRO A 461 11.97 -27.85 53.11
CA PRO A 461 11.08 -28.33 52.06
C PRO A 461 10.26 -27.19 51.46
N VAL A 462 10.43 -26.96 50.15
CA VAL A 462 9.51 -26.13 49.38
C VAL A 462 8.25 -26.98 49.13
N PRO A 463 7.04 -26.49 49.46
CA PRO A 463 5.82 -27.23 49.20
C PRO A 463 5.65 -27.42 47.69
N ASP A 464 5.25 -28.64 47.30
CA ASP A 464 4.86 -29.01 45.94
C ASP A 464 4.02 -27.90 45.31
N ARG A 465 4.68 -27.09 44.47
CA ARG A 465 4.00 -26.24 43.51
C ARG A 465 3.79 -27.14 42.30
N PRO A 466 2.56 -27.55 41.97
CA PRO A 466 2.36 -28.33 40.76
C PRO A 466 2.94 -27.52 39.60
N ALA A 467 3.84 -28.13 38.84
CA ALA A 467 4.24 -27.62 37.55
C ALA A 467 2.94 -27.26 36.83
N ALA A 468 2.76 -25.98 36.53
CA ALA A 468 1.60 -25.53 35.77
C ALA A 468 1.65 -26.30 34.47
N GLN A 469 0.82 -27.34 34.34
CA GLN A 469 0.49 -27.95 33.07
C GLN A 469 -0.04 -26.79 32.24
N LEU A 470 0.79 -26.24 31.35
CA LEU A 470 0.29 -25.39 30.30
C LEU A 470 -0.76 -26.22 29.58
N ASP A 471 -1.97 -25.68 29.51
CA ASP A 471 -3.09 -26.32 28.82
C ASP A 471 -2.64 -26.70 27.40
N ASP A 472 -2.76 -27.97 27.02
CA ASP A 472 -2.44 -28.46 25.68
C ASP A 472 -3.18 -27.66 24.60
N SER A 473 -4.34 -27.06 24.94
CA SER A 473 -5.07 -26.12 24.10
C SER A 473 -4.27 -24.83 23.85
N LEU A 474 -3.61 -24.28 24.86
CA LEU A 474 -2.85 -23.03 24.77
C LEU A 474 -1.62 -23.20 23.87
N ILE A 475 -0.87 -24.29 23.99
CA ILE A 475 0.28 -24.59 23.12
C ILE A 475 -0.17 -24.78 21.67
N THR A 476 -1.27 -25.51 21.47
CA THR A 476 -1.89 -25.70 20.15
C THR A 476 -2.28 -24.37 19.52
N ASP A 477 -2.91 -23.48 20.29
CA ASP A 477 -3.36 -22.18 19.81
C ASP A 477 -2.20 -21.23 19.55
N GLN A 478 -1.14 -21.29 20.36
CA GLN A 478 0.10 -20.55 20.13
C GLN A 478 0.78 -20.99 18.83
N LEU A 479 0.89 -22.29 18.56
CA LEU A 479 1.47 -22.79 17.31
C LEU A 479 0.61 -22.41 16.10
N LYS A 480 -0.72 -22.54 16.18
CA LYS A 480 -1.63 -22.08 15.12
C LYS A 480 -1.45 -20.59 14.84
N ALA A 481 -1.44 -19.79 15.90
CA ALA A 481 -1.24 -18.35 15.79
C ALA A 481 0.12 -18.03 15.16
N LEU A 482 1.19 -18.74 15.54
CA LEU A 482 2.53 -18.58 14.97
C LEU A 482 2.57 -18.89 13.47
N LEU A 483 1.97 -20.00 13.04
CA LEU A 483 1.93 -20.39 11.63
C LEU A 483 1.10 -19.41 10.78
N VAL A 484 -0.06 -18.97 11.30
CA VAL A 484 -0.87 -17.90 10.66
C VAL A 484 -0.09 -16.60 10.59
N LYS A 485 0.61 -16.20 11.68
CA LYS A 485 1.46 -15.01 11.77
C LYS A 485 2.55 -15.00 10.70
N ARG A 486 3.16 -16.16 10.43
CA ARG A 486 4.18 -16.34 9.39
C ARG A 486 3.59 -16.51 7.98
N SER A 487 2.30 -16.25 7.77
CA SER A 487 1.61 -16.42 6.48
C SER A 487 1.62 -17.85 5.94
N LEU A 488 1.69 -18.84 6.83
CA LEU A 488 1.80 -20.26 6.52
C LEU A 488 0.80 -21.10 7.33
N PRO A 489 -0.51 -20.82 7.28
CA PRO A 489 -1.49 -21.69 7.93
C PRO A 489 -1.48 -23.09 7.27
N PRO A 490 -1.46 -24.18 8.06
CA PRO A 490 -1.15 -25.51 7.54
C PRO A 490 -2.26 -26.18 6.74
N HIS A 491 -3.54 -25.87 7.01
CA HIS A 491 -4.72 -26.48 6.35
C HIS A 491 -4.61 -28.00 6.15
N PRO A 492 -4.38 -28.81 7.21
CA PRO A 492 -4.09 -30.23 7.12
C PRO A 492 -5.12 -31.04 6.31
N ASP A 493 -6.41 -30.72 6.48
CA ASP A 493 -7.51 -31.44 5.81
C ASP A 493 -7.53 -31.29 4.28
N HIS A 494 -6.77 -30.33 3.74
CA HIS A 494 -6.84 -29.94 2.34
C HIS A 494 -5.47 -29.95 1.63
N ARG A 495 -4.37 -29.93 2.38
CA ARG A 495 -3.01 -29.79 1.85
C ARG A 495 -2.65 -30.88 0.85
N MET A 496 -2.84 -32.16 1.23
CA MET A 496 -2.56 -33.30 0.35
C MET A 496 -3.39 -33.29 -0.94
N ALA A 497 -4.68 -32.93 -0.85
CA ALA A 497 -5.54 -32.82 -2.04
C ALA A 497 -5.07 -31.71 -2.99
N VAL A 498 -4.57 -30.59 -2.45
CA VAL A 498 -3.97 -29.51 -3.26
C VAL A 498 -2.66 -29.96 -3.89
N ILE A 499 -1.78 -30.66 -3.16
CA ILE A 499 -0.52 -31.21 -3.70
C ILE A 499 -0.81 -32.16 -4.87
N GLN A 500 -1.74 -33.11 -4.70
CA GLN A 500 -2.09 -34.06 -5.75
C GLN A 500 -2.71 -33.38 -6.98
N ALA A 501 -3.59 -32.39 -6.77
CA ALA A 501 -4.17 -31.63 -7.87
C ALA A 501 -3.14 -30.76 -8.59
N LEU A 502 -2.15 -30.25 -7.87
CA LEU A 502 -1.02 -29.51 -8.41
C LEU A 502 -0.14 -30.43 -9.26
N ILE A 503 0.27 -31.59 -8.77
CA ILE A 503 1.04 -32.58 -9.56
C ILE A 503 0.28 -32.94 -10.84
N LYS A 504 -1.02 -33.22 -10.73
CA LYS A 504 -1.87 -33.52 -11.88
C LYS A 504 -1.92 -32.38 -12.90
N LEU A 505 -2.03 -31.13 -12.42
CA LEU A 505 -2.03 -29.94 -13.29
C LEU A 505 -0.73 -29.82 -14.09
N PHE A 506 0.43 -30.08 -13.47
CA PHE A 506 1.73 -30.01 -14.12
C PHE A 506 2.02 -31.22 -15.03
N GLY A 507 1.40 -32.37 -14.75
CA GLY A 507 1.48 -33.57 -15.59
C GLY A 507 0.56 -33.57 -16.82
N GLU A 508 -0.25 -32.53 -17.03
CA GLU A 508 -1.12 -32.41 -18.21
C GLU A 508 -0.33 -31.97 -19.45
N GLU A 509 -0.47 -32.68 -20.57
CA GLU A 509 0.18 -32.31 -21.85
C GLU A 509 -0.20 -30.89 -22.33
N SER A 510 -1.35 -30.38 -21.89
CA SER A 510 -1.84 -29.05 -22.20
C SER A 510 -1.37 -27.96 -21.22
N TYR A 511 -0.58 -28.31 -20.21
CA TYR A 511 -0.06 -27.33 -19.25
C TYR A 511 0.80 -26.28 -19.98
N GLN A 512 0.66 -25.02 -19.60
CA GLN A 512 1.46 -23.92 -20.08
C GLN A 512 2.00 -23.16 -18.86
N PRO A 513 3.24 -22.64 -18.92
CA PRO A 513 3.81 -21.86 -17.82
C PRO A 513 2.82 -20.79 -17.33
N ALA A 514 2.51 -20.86 -16.04
CA ALA A 514 1.44 -20.07 -15.46
C ALA A 514 1.93 -19.40 -14.19
N ASN A 515 1.50 -18.16 -13.95
CA ASN A 515 1.80 -17.51 -12.68
C ASN A 515 0.92 -18.09 -11.56
N PHE A 516 1.31 -17.83 -10.32
CA PHE A 516 0.61 -18.31 -9.14
C PHE A 516 -0.88 -17.94 -9.09
N LYS A 517 -1.28 -16.81 -9.65
CA LYS A 517 -2.69 -16.42 -9.69
C LYS A 517 -3.49 -17.40 -10.55
N GLN A 518 -2.98 -17.76 -11.72
CA GLN A 518 -3.61 -18.72 -12.63
C GLN A 518 -3.64 -20.13 -12.03
N ILE A 519 -2.53 -20.58 -11.44
CA ILE A 519 -2.45 -21.89 -10.76
C ILE A 519 -3.47 -21.95 -9.61
N LYS A 520 -3.49 -20.93 -8.75
CA LYS A 520 -4.45 -20.81 -7.65
C LYS A 520 -5.89 -20.85 -8.12
N ASP A 521 -6.23 -20.04 -9.13
CA ASP A 521 -7.61 -19.96 -9.63
C ASP A 521 -8.06 -21.32 -10.21
N THR A 522 -7.16 -22.00 -10.93
CA THR A 522 -7.41 -23.33 -11.51
C THR A 522 -7.61 -24.39 -10.43
N LEU A 523 -6.73 -24.44 -9.41
CA LEU A 523 -6.83 -25.42 -8.34
C LEU A 523 -8.04 -25.17 -7.44
N ALA A 524 -8.37 -23.90 -7.16
CA ALA A 524 -9.56 -23.55 -6.40
C ALA A 524 -10.85 -24.00 -7.10
N GLU A 525 -10.92 -23.86 -8.41
CA GLU A 525 -12.05 -24.35 -9.21
C GLU A 525 -12.11 -25.89 -9.23
N ARG A 526 -10.98 -26.56 -9.50
CA ARG A 526 -10.91 -28.03 -9.57
C ARG A 526 -11.28 -28.72 -8.25
N LEU A 527 -10.85 -28.15 -7.13
CA LEU A 527 -11.08 -28.72 -5.80
C LEU A 527 -12.31 -28.15 -5.09
N GLN A 528 -13.00 -27.17 -5.70
CA GLN A 528 -14.09 -26.42 -5.07
C GLN A 528 -13.71 -25.83 -3.70
N LEU A 529 -12.46 -25.35 -3.59
CA LEU A 529 -11.92 -24.76 -2.36
C LEU A 529 -11.92 -23.23 -2.43
N ALA A 530 -12.01 -22.59 -1.26
CA ALA A 530 -11.85 -21.14 -1.16
C ALA A 530 -10.45 -20.73 -1.66
N LYS A 531 -10.38 -19.71 -2.53
CA LYS A 531 -9.12 -19.25 -3.14
C LYS A 531 -8.04 -18.89 -2.10
N GLY A 532 -8.44 -18.33 -0.96
CA GLY A 532 -7.51 -18.01 0.14
C GLY A 532 -6.82 -19.25 0.70
N ARG A 533 -7.55 -20.35 0.86
CA ARG A 533 -7.00 -21.62 1.37
C ARG A 533 -6.00 -22.24 0.40
N VAL A 534 -6.33 -22.27 -0.88
CA VAL A 534 -5.40 -22.74 -1.93
C VAL A 534 -4.15 -21.86 -1.96
N GLN A 535 -4.31 -20.55 -1.81
CA GLN A 535 -3.18 -19.61 -1.76
C GLN A 535 -2.24 -19.91 -0.59
N ASP A 536 -2.76 -20.23 0.58
CA ASP A 536 -1.95 -20.52 1.76
C ASP A 536 -1.14 -21.81 1.59
N ILE A 537 -1.74 -22.84 1.00
CA ILE A 537 -1.05 -24.10 0.72
C ILE A 537 0.03 -23.90 -0.37
N LEU A 538 -0.28 -23.15 -1.44
CA LEU A 538 0.71 -22.80 -2.47
C LEU A 538 1.88 -21.98 -1.91
N LYS A 539 1.66 -21.13 -0.90
CA LYS A 539 2.74 -20.43 -0.20
C LYS A 539 3.66 -21.39 0.55
N ALA A 540 3.12 -22.43 1.17
CA ALA A 540 3.93 -23.45 1.85
C ALA A 540 4.85 -24.17 0.85
N ILE A 541 4.26 -24.67 -0.24
CA ILE A 541 4.99 -25.36 -1.32
C ILE A 541 6.07 -24.44 -1.93
N SER A 542 5.73 -23.17 -2.20
CA SER A 542 6.68 -22.19 -2.75
C SER A 542 7.82 -21.87 -1.80
N ARG A 543 7.52 -21.63 -0.52
CA ARG A 543 8.56 -21.33 0.48
C ARG A 543 9.42 -22.54 0.79
N SER A 544 8.96 -23.75 0.51
CA SER A 544 9.80 -24.96 0.55
C SER A 544 10.66 -25.15 -0.71
N GLY A 545 10.64 -24.21 -1.65
CA GLY A 545 11.51 -24.25 -2.84
C GLY A 545 11.04 -25.25 -3.89
N CYS A 546 9.77 -25.67 -3.87
CA CYS A 546 9.30 -26.76 -4.72
C CYS A 546 8.86 -26.33 -6.14
N PHE A 547 8.87 -25.03 -6.47
CA PHE A 547 8.47 -24.52 -7.78
C PHE A 547 9.68 -24.09 -8.59
N LEU A 548 9.73 -24.47 -9.87
CA LEU A 548 10.81 -24.15 -10.79
C LEU A 548 10.36 -23.20 -11.91
N GLY A 549 11.22 -22.25 -12.24
CA GLY A 549 11.05 -21.32 -13.36
C GLY A 549 11.63 -21.82 -14.67
N GLU A 550 11.57 -20.99 -15.70
CA GLU A 550 12.14 -21.29 -17.03
C GLU A 550 13.65 -21.50 -17.00
N ASP A 551 14.35 -20.91 -16.02
CA ASP A 551 15.79 -21.07 -15.81
C ASP A 551 16.17 -22.28 -14.96
N GLY A 552 15.17 -23.10 -14.56
CA GLY A 552 15.36 -24.26 -13.69
C GLY A 552 15.68 -23.92 -12.23
N LYS A 553 15.59 -22.64 -11.84
CA LYS A 553 15.79 -22.22 -10.44
C LYS A 553 14.49 -22.19 -9.66
N THR A 554 14.62 -22.27 -8.34
CA THR A 554 13.49 -22.22 -7.43
C THR A 554 12.86 -20.84 -7.42
N ILE A 555 11.54 -20.78 -7.62
CA ILE A 555 10.76 -19.54 -7.59
C ILE A 555 10.20 -19.33 -6.19
N SER A 556 10.58 -18.20 -5.59
CA SER A 556 10.04 -17.72 -4.30
C SER A 556 9.04 -16.57 -4.47
N THR A 557 8.88 -16.00 -5.68
CA THR A 557 8.02 -14.84 -5.95
C THR A 557 6.77 -15.20 -6.75
N PHE A 558 5.65 -14.52 -6.47
CA PHE A 558 4.34 -14.81 -7.07
C PHE A 558 4.14 -14.20 -8.47
N SER A 559 5.14 -13.48 -8.99
CA SER A 559 5.09 -12.77 -10.27
C SER A 559 5.63 -13.57 -11.45
N GLU A 560 6.43 -14.60 -11.19
CA GLU A 560 7.10 -15.39 -12.23
C GLU A 560 6.22 -16.57 -12.68
N PRO A 561 6.27 -16.96 -13.98
CA PRO A 561 5.64 -18.18 -14.45
C PRO A 561 6.33 -19.40 -13.85
N VAL A 562 5.54 -20.29 -13.26
CA VAL A 562 6.04 -21.60 -12.82
C VAL A 562 5.98 -22.54 -14.02
N VAL A 563 7.08 -23.24 -14.26
CA VAL A 563 7.23 -24.19 -15.37
C VAL A 563 7.07 -25.62 -14.89
N GLU A 564 7.69 -25.95 -13.76
CA GLU A 564 7.73 -27.32 -13.25
C GLU A 564 7.69 -27.36 -11.72
N LEU A 565 7.37 -28.54 -11.17
CA LEU A 565 7.58 -28.88 -9.77
C LEU A 565 8.94 -29.57 -9.60
N LEU A 566 9.62 -29.31 -8.48
CA LEU A 566 10.89 -29.95 -8.15
C LEU A 566 10.76 -31.48 -7.97
N SER A 567 9.56 -31.97 -7.65
CA SER A 567 9.24 -33.40 -7.56
C SER A 567 7.78 -33.65 -7.93
N SER A 568 7.50 -34.81 -8.52
CA SER A 568 6.15 -35.32 -8.76
C SER A 568 5.67 -36.27 -7.66
N ASP A 569 6.46 -36.48 -6.60
CA ASP A 569 6.09 -37.31 -5.46
C ASP A 569 5.27 -36.49 -4.43
N PRO A 570 3.99 -36.85 -4.21
CA PRO A 570 3.13 -36.13 -3.27
C PRO A 570 3.60 -36.23 -1.82
N ASP A 571 4.19 -37.35 -1.40
CA ASP A 571 4.63 -37.54 -0.01
C ASP A 571 5.89 -36.73 0.27
N TRP A 572 6.77 -36.62 -0.74
CA TRP A 572 7.93 -35.73 -0.67
C TRP A 572 7.52 -34.25 -0.58
N LEU A 573 6.61 -33.77 -1.45
CA LEU A 573 6.13 -32.38 -1.39
C LEU A 573 5.42 -32.05 -0.06
N GLU A 574 4.72 -33.03 0.50
CA GLU A 574 4.12 -32.94 1.82
C GLU A 574 5.19 -32.85 2.91
N SER A 575 6.25 -33.67 2.86
CA SER A 575 7.38 -33.59 3.79
C SER A 575 8.02 -32.21 3.78
N GLN A 576 8.24 -31.65 2.58
CA GLN A 576 8.82 -30.32 2.41
C GLN A 576 7.94 -29.21 3.02
N CYS A 577 6.62 -29.35 2.97
CA CYS A 577 5.71 -28.43 3.66
C CYS A 577 5.82 -28.58 5.20
N VAL A 578 5.85 -29.83 5.69
CA VAL A 578 5.94 -30.15 7.12
C VAL A 578 7.25 -29.66 7.73
N GLU A 579 8.37 -29.88 7.04
CA GLU A 579 9.69 -29.38 7.40
C GLU A 579 9.71 -27.85 7.49
N ARG A 580 9.05 -27.17 6.54
CA ARG A 580 8.92 -25.70 6.60
C ARG A 580 8.10 -25.22 7.80
N TYR A 581 7.03 -25.92 8.19
CA TYR A 581 6.31 -25.60 9.42
C TYR A 581 7.15 -25.88 10.67
N ALA A 582 7.95 -26.95 10.68
CA ALA A 582 8.86 -27.28 11.77
C ALA A 582 9.97 -26.23 11.94
N ALA A 583 10.56 -25.76 10.83
CA ALA A 583 11.54 -24.68 10.83
C ALA A 583 10.99 -23.40 11.45
N ILE A 584 9.70 -23.09 11.26
CA ILE A 584 9.06 -21.93 11.90
C ILE A 584 9.00 -22.09 13.42
N ALA A 585 8.67 -23.29 13.91
CA ALA A 585 8.66 -23.55 15.35
C ALA A 585 10.07 -23.42 15.94
N LEU A 586 11.07 -24.01 15.28
CA LEU A 586 12.49 -23.92 15.66
C LEU A 586 13.05 -22.50 15.62
N SER A 587 12.57 -21.64 14.71
CA SER A 587 13.00 -20.24 14.63
C SER A 587 12.63 -19.39 15.84
N ILE A 588 11.67 -19.83 16.65
CA ILE A 588 11.23 -19.13 17.87
C ILE A 588 11.84 -19.78 19.11
N ASP A 589 11.95 -21.11 19.10
CA ASP A 589 12.52 -21.90 20.17
C ASP A 589 13.33 -23.05 19.54
N PRO A 590 14.67 -22.97 19.53
CA PRO A 590 15.52 -24.05 18.99
C PRO A 590 15.27 -25.41 19.67
N ASP A 591 14.78 -25.39 20.91
CA ASP A 591 14.47 -26.58 21.69
C ASP A 591 12.98 -26.97 21.61
N TYR A 592 12.20 -26.37 20.70
CA TYR A 592 10.74 -26.53 20.64
C TYR A 592 10.29 -28.00 20.67
N PHE A 593 10.97 -28.86 19.89
CA PHE A 593 10.62 -30.28 19.79
C PHE A 593 11.24 -31.15 20.89
N THR A 594 11.97 -30.61 21.86
CA THR A 594 12.46 -31.40 23.02
C THR A 594 11.30 -31.79 23.95
N GLN A 595 10.22 -31.00 23.97
CA GLN A 595 9.06 -31.20 24.83
C GLN A 595 7.99 -32.06 24.14
N SER A 596 7.47 -33.08 24.83
CA SER A 596 6.45 -34.00 24.28
C SER A 596 5.13 -33.30 23.93
N GLN A 597 4.72 -32.31 24.73
CA GLN A 597 3.50 -31.51 24.52
C GLN A 597 3.58 -30.69 23.22
N HIS A 598 4.75 -30.11 22.92
CA HIS A 598 4.99 -29.37 21.68
C HIS A 598 4.94 -30.28 20.44
N ARG A 599 5.46 -31.51 20.56
CA ARG A 599 5.35 -32.52 19.49
C ARG A 599 3.89 -32.90 19.21
N GLN A 600 3.08 -33.07 20.26
CA GLN A 600 1.64 -33.37 20.13
C GLN A 600 0.87 -32.18 19.55
N ALA A 601 1.15 -30.96 20.01
CA ALA A 601 0.58 -29.74 19.45
C ALA A 601 0.92 -29.61 17.96
N PHE A 602 2.17 -29.86 17.57
CA PHE A 602 2.58 -29.86 16.17
C PHE A 602 1.78 -30.86 15.33
N GLN A 603 1.68 -32.11 15.78
CA GLN A 603 0.88 -33.12 15.09
C GLN A 603 -0.59 -32.72 14.92
N LYS A 604 -1.18 -32.12 15.95
CA LYS A 604 -2.57 -31.66 15.93
C LYS A 604 -2.79 -30.46 15.01
N VAL A 605 -1.84 -29.54 14.93
CA VAL A 605 -1.94 -28.30 14.15
C VAL A 605 -1.59 -28.52 12.68
N VAL A 606 -0.46 -29.19 12.45
CA VAL A 606 0.07 -29.43 11.10
C VAL A 606 -0.59 -30.64 10.44
N GLY A 607 -1.14 -31.57 11.23
CA GLY A 607 -1.79 -32.79 10.74
C GLY A 607 -0.81 -33.83 10.19
N SER A 608 0.46 -33.76 10.60
CA SER A 608 1.51 -34.72 10.19
C SER A 608 2.45 -35.00 11.37
N THR A 609 3.19 -36.10 11.30
CA THR A 609 4.20 -36.44 12.30
C THR A 609 5.31 -35.40 12.30
N VAL A 610 5.90 -35.17 13.48
CA VAL A 610 7.09 -34.32 13.61
C VAL A 610 8.22 -34.94 12.75
N PRO A 611 9.00 -34.12 12.01
CA PRO A 611 10.18 -34.60 11.31
C PRO A 611 11.13 -35.39 12.23
N ASP A 612 11.93 -36.28 11.64
CA ASP A 612 12.89 -37.05 12.42
C ASP A 612 14.01 -36.15 13.02
N ALA A 613 14.77 -36.71 13.95
CA ALA A 613 15.79 -35.96 14.67
C ALA A 613 16.89 -35.40 13.74
N ALA A 614 17.27 -36.13 12.69
CA ALA A 614 18.30 -35.70 11.76
C ALA A 614 17.84 -34.48 10.94
N VAL A 615 16.58 -34.50 10.49
CA VAL A 615 15.96 -33.37 9.79
C VAL A 615 15.81 -32.16 10.72
N LEU A 616 15.40 -32.35 11.96
CA LEU A 616 15.31 -31.25 12.93
C LEU A 616 16.67 -30.62 13.25
N GLU A 617 17.72 -31.44 13.39
CA GLU A 617 19.09 -30.95 13.58
C GLU A 617 19.58 -30.17 12.36
N GLN A 618 19.31 -30.68 11.14
CA GLN A 618 19.67 -29.97 9.91
C GLN A 618 18.94 -28.63 9.80
N LEU A 619 17.63 -28.59 10.05
CA LEU A 619 16.85 -27.35 10.01
C LEU A 619 17.35 -26.32 11.03
N SER A 620 17.74 -26.75 12.23
CA SER A 620 18.34 -25.89 13.24
C SER A 620 19.73 -25.38 12.81
N ALA A 621 20.55 -26.23 12.19
CA ALA A 621 21.86 -25.86 11.67
C ALA A 621 21.74 -24.86 10.50
N ASP A 622 20.80 -25.07 9.58
CA ASP A 622 20.52 -24.16 8.47
C ASP A 622 20.12 -22.78 9.00
N LEU A 623 19.25 -22.72 10.02
CA LEU A 623 18.85 -21.47 10.67
C LEU A 623 20.03 -20.75 11.35
N GLN A 624 20.95 -21.49 11.97
CA GLN A 624 22.17 -20.93 12.57
C GLN A 624 23.18 -20.46 11.52
N SER A 625 23.33 -21.18 10.41
CA SER A 625 24.24 -20.81 9.32
C SER A 625 23.78 -19.53 8.62
N LEU A 626 22.46 -19.31 8.48
CA LEU A 626 21.90 -18.07 7.97
C LEU A 626 22.27 -16.89 8.89
N SER A 627 22.18 -17.07 10.21
CA SER A 627 22.60 -16.05 11.18
C SER A 627 24.11 -15.78 11.22
N GLN A 628 24.94 -16.75 10.82
CA GLN A 628 26.40 -16.63 10.79
C GLN A 628 26.93 -16.06 9.46
N SER A 629 26.28 -16.38 8.34
CA SER A 629 26.61 -15.81 7.02
C SER A 629 26.38 -14.30 6.96
N GLU A 630 25.41 -13.78 7.72
CA GLU A 630 25.21 -12.34 7.89
C GLU A 630 26.37 -11.70 8.66
N THR A 631 26.98 -12.40 9.63
CA THR A 631 28.13 -11.90 10.39
C THR A 631 29.49 -12.04 9.68
N GLU A 632 29.67 -13.00 8.77
CA GLU A 632 30.92 -13.17 8.02
C GLU A 632 31.03 -12.20 6.84
N VAL A 633 29.92 -11.87 6.18
CA VAL A 633 29.89 -10.84 5.12
C VAL A 633 30.23 -9.46 5.69
N GLU A 634 29.80 -9.15 6.92
CA GLU A 634 30.18 -7.94 7.64
C GLU A 634 31.68 -7.91 8.04
N ALA A 635 32.30 -9.08 8.27
CA ALA A 635 33.72 -9.17 8.61
C ALA A 635 34.65 -9.08 7.39
N GLU A 636 34.21 -9.58 6.23
CA GLU A 636 34.97 -9.51 4.97
C GLU A 636 34.89 -8.11 4.33
N GLU A 637 33.75 -7.42 4.42
CA GLU A 637 33.62 -6.01 4.02
C GLU A 637 34.41 -5.05 4.93
N ALA A 638 34.68 -5.43 6.19
CA ALA A 638 35.54 -4.65 7.09
C ALA A 638 37.05 -4.86 6.82
N ALA A 639 37.41 -5.88 6.03
CA ALA A 639 38.80 -6.25 5.72
C ALA A 639 39.25 -5.87 4.28
N SER A 640 38.32 -5.49 3.40
CA SER A 640 38.59 -4.90 2.07
C SER A 640 38.54 -3.38 2.09
#